data_AF-A0A8H7Q5A9-F1
#
_entry.id   AF-A0A8H7Q5A9-F1
#
_cell.length_a   1.000
_cell.length_b   1.000
_cell.length_c   1.000
_cell.angle_alpha   90.00
_cell.angle_beta   90.00
_cell.angle_gamma   90.00
#
_symmetry.space_group_name_H-M   'P 1'
#
loop_
_entity.id
_entity.type
_entity.pdbx_description
1 polymer ?
#
loop_
_entity_poly.entity_id
_entity_poly.type
_entity_poly.pdbx_seq_one_letter_code
_entity_poly.pdbx_strand_id
1 'polypeptide(L)'
;MGNDGFMTPKAIANRIKSKGLLKLRFYCQICEKACRDENGFKCHCASEAHQRQMLLVADNPDKYVGNYTKEFQQEFVKQLSRAHGTKRVLANQVYQEYIADRNHLHMNATRWNTLTDFVKHLGREGICHVEETEKGWYITWIDNSPKALARQAAIQKKERQEVDDEERQQRLLKEQIERAQQEAELNADNDDSQAKEFVRENEEQPIKLNMFKKPTLAQASASDASSTGSGVKTKMTMMGGLKKGGGLAALAKKSAASKPASTVQPSRSPNTKEAQTGEKRKMTAMEEIIAAEQEQKRRKEMKTNGVSYNSYGRGLNNSREGSRKDRSRSPSPKKLGLVVGGAALGVVSMAAYQKMQTKNVPAQLPVAIPAPSPVPRAPVAASTAQTSAIDKLENAKRIIPFGPPGPVNDLIYRNAYVTSYNRRDRNPNWVAEHMTAETLQRGKDVDRSKSTFKEDVSIPAQFRARLTDYFKSNFDRGHMVAAADVKNSQISMDETFYLTNIAPQVGEGFNRDYWAHVENFCRQLTKSFQDVYVFTGPLYLPHKEADGKFYVKYQVIGNPPNVAVPTHFFKVILTHKNGQYSTAAFVLPNAPISDSTPLEAFRVPIDAVERGAGLTFFNGMGDGKNYLRDLCKDTKCKIVLSKYHEAQKKALSS
;
A
#
# COMPACT_ATOMS: atom_id res chain seq x y z
N MET A 1 -37.18 38.39 15.23
CA MET A 1 -36.07 37.40 15.24
C MET A 1 -36.60 36.11 14.64
N GLY A 2 -35.90 35.50 13.68
CA GLY A 2 -36.27 34.21 13.08
C GLY A 2 -35.16 33.20 13.33
N ASN A 3 -35.51 31.97 13.72
CA ASN A 3 -34.54 30.96 14.11
C ASN A 3 -34.09 30.16 12.87
N ASP A 4 -33.11 30.69 12.12
CA ASP A 4 -32.60 30.12 10.86
C ASP A 4 -31.82 28.81 11.10
N GLY A 5 -32.58 27.73 11.32
CA GLY A 5 -32.04 26.41 11.63
C GLY A 5 -31.15 25.84 10.51
N PHE A 6 -30.11 25.12 10.92
CA PHE A 6 -29.05 24.47 10.12
C PHE A 6 -29.53 23.60 8.93
N MET A 7 -30.81 23.20 8.94
CA MET A 7 -31.48 22.29 7.99
C MET A 7 -32.57 22.96 7.12
N THR A 8 -32.77 24.28 7.16
CA THR A 8 -33.86 24.89 6.35
C THR A 8 -33.62 24.70 4.85
N PRO A 9 -34.67 24.46 4.03
CA PRO A 9 -34.52 24.34 2.57
C PRO A 9 -33.88 25.57 1.93
N LYS A 10 -34.07 26.76 2.51
CA LYS A 10 -33.44 28.02 2.07
C LYS A 10 -31.92 28.04 2.34
N ALA A 11 -31.48 27.62 3.53
CA ALA A 11 -30.06 27.47 3.84
C ALA A 11 -29.42 26.37 2.97
N ILE A 12 -30.10 25.24 2.77
CA ILE A 12 -29.65 24.14 1.91
C ILE A 12 -29.55 24.60 0.44
N ALA A 13 -30.54 25.33 -0.08
CA ALA A 13 -30.52 25.87 -1.44
C ALA A 13 -29.39 26.88 -1.64
N ASN A 14 -29.13 27.75 -0.67
CA ASN A 14 -27.98 28.67 -0.72
C ASN A 14 -26.64 27.92 -0.65
N ARG A 15 -26.54 26.88 0.20
CA ARG A 15 -25.38 25.96 0.29
C ARG A 15 -25.20 25.11 -0.98
N ILE A 16 -26.26 24.90 -1.77
CA ILE A 16 -26.19 24.27 -3.10
C ILE A 16 -25.76 25.28 -4.17
N LYS A 17 -26.30 26.50 -4.18
CA LYS A 17 -25.89 27.56 -5.11
C LYS A 17 -24.43 27.97 -4.93
N SER A 18 -23.92 27.95 -3.70
CA SER A 18 -22.49 28.18 -3.43
C SER A 18 -21.57 27.02 -3.85
N LYS A 19 -22.08 25.87 -4.33
CA LYS A 19 -21.22 24.77 -4.81
C LYS A 19 -20.36 25.12 -6.03
N GLY A 20 -20.65 26.23 -6.72
CA GLY A 20 -19.84 26.75 -7.83
C GLY A 20 -18.66 27.66 -7.42
N LEU A 21 -18.64 28.19 -6.20
CA LEU A 21 -17.56 29.07 -5.73
C LEU A 21 -16.77 28.42 -4.59
N LEU A 22 -15.44 28.50 -4.68
CA LEU A 22 -14.54 28.20 -3.56
C LEU A 22 -14.55 29.37 -2.56
N LYS A 23 -13.96 29.20 -1.36
CA LYS A 23 -13.49 30.35 -0.56
C LYS A 23 -12.33 31.01 -1.32
N LEU A 24 -12.68 31.92 -2.23
CA LEU A 24 -11.73 32.72 -2.99
C LEU A 24 -11.05 33.76 -2.08
N ARG A 25 -10.03 34.43 -2.62
CA ARG A 25 -9.33 35.61 -2.06
C ARG A 25 -10.26 36.73 -1.53
N PHE A 26 -11.53 36.68 -1.89
CA PHE A 26 -12.57 37.68 -1.62
C PHE A 26 -13.64 37.16 -0.64
N TYR A 27 -13.23 36.46 0.42
CA TYR A 27 -14.11 35.95 1.48
C TYR A 27 -13.92 36.73 2.80
N CYS A 28 -15.01 37.21 3.39
CA CYS A 28 -15.01 37.87 4.69
C CYS A 28 -15.36 36.86 5.79
N GLN A 29 -14.38 36.50 6.65
CA GLN A 29 -14.60 35.54 7.73
C GLN A 29 -15.58 36.06 8.81
N ILE A 30 -15.52 37.34 9.16
CA ILE A 30 -16.34 37.92 10.26
C ILE A 30 -17.82 38.08 9.85
N CYS A 31 -18.10 38.33 8.58
CA CYS A 31 -19.47 38.38 8.05
C CYS A 31 -19.89 37.08 7.34
N GLU A 32 -19.06 36.03 7.43
CA GLU A 32 -19.15 34.73 6.73
C GLU A 32 -19.43 34.80 5.20
N LYS A 33 -19.15 35.95 4.58
CA LYS A 33 -19.66 36.31 3.25
C LYS A 33 -18.61 36.13 2.15
N ALA A 34 -18.95 35.33 1.14
CA ALA A 34 -18.21 35.28 -0.12
C ALA A 34 -18.61 36.44 -1.04
N CYS A 35 -17.63 37.21 -1.51
CA CYS A 35 -17.78 38.12 -2.63
C CYS A 35 -17.27 37.46 -3.93
N ARG A 36 -17.78 37.91 -5.08
CA ARG A 36 -17.52 37.29 -6.39
C ARG A 36 -16.20 37.74 -7.01
N ASP A 37 -15.75 38.94 -6.64
CA ASP A 37 -14.70 39.72 -7.27
C ASP A 37 -14.07 40.72 -6.26
N GLU A 38 -12.98 41.37 -6.65
CA GLU A 38 -12.26 42.31 -5.79
C GLU A 38 -13.08 43.57 -5.47
N ASN A 39 -13.86 44.08 -6.41
CA ASN A 39 -14.66 45.29 -6.22
C ASN A 39 -15.87 44.98 -5.33
N GLY A 40 -16.54 43.84 -5.53
CA GLY A 40 -17.56 43.33 -4.61
C GLY A 40 -17.04 43.08 -3.19
N PHE A 41 -15.75 42.76 -3.02
CA PHE A 41 -15.12 42.69 -1.69
C PHE A 41 -14.86 44.07 -1.09
N LYS A 42 -14.26 45.00 -1.85
CA LYS A 42 -14.06 46.39 -1.40
C LYS A 42 -15.37 47.07 -0.99
N CYS A 43 -16.42 46.94 -1.81
CA CYS A 43 -17.76 47.45 -1.51
C CYS A 43 -18.43 46.73 -0.32
N HIS A 44 -18.04 45.49 -0.01
CA HIS A 44 -18.47 44.83 1.23
C HIS A 44 -17.75 45.39 2.45
N CYS A 45 -16.42 45.56 2.40
CA CYS A 45 -15.66 46.12 3.51
C CYS A 45 -16.02 47.59 3.79
N ALA A 46 -16.39 48.35 2.76
CA ALA A 46 -16.91 49.70 2.88
C ALA A 46 -18.38 49.78 3.36
N SER A 47 -19.10 48.64 3.50
CA SER A 47 -20.51 48.69 3.88
C SER A 47 -20.72 48.82 5.39
N GLU A 48 -21.70 49.63 5.78
CA GLU A 48 -22.01 49.92 7.17
C GLU A 48 -22.27 48.65 8.00
N ALA A 49 -22.92 47.65 7.39
CA ALA A 49 -23.17 46.35 8.02
C ALA A 49 -21.88 45.56 8.36
N HIS A 50 -20.81 45.73 7.57
CA HIS A 50 -19.49 45.18 7.88
C HIS A 50 -18.78 46.02 8.95
N GLN A 51 -18.84 47.35 8.86
CA GLN A 51 -18.23 48.26 9.83
C GLN A 51 -18.81 48.06 11.24
N ARG A 52 -20.14 47.92 11.36
CA ARG A 52 -20.82 47.58 12.63
C ARG A 52 -20.35 46.22 13.19
N GLN A 53 -20.02 45.24 12.34
CA GLN A 53 -19.42 43.96 12.77
C GLN A 53 -17.95 44.11 13.17
N MET A 54 -17.18 45.01 12.52
CA MET A 54 -15.79 45.29 12.92
C MET A 54 -15.72 45.91 14.31
N LEU A 55 -16.65 46.80 14.67
CA LEU A 55 -16.73 47.40 16.00
C LEU A 55 -16.93 46.33 17.09
N LEU A 56 -17.87 45.40 16.90
CA LEU A 56 -18.10 44.29 17.83
C LEU A 56 -16.87 43.36 18.01
N VAL A 57 -16.03 43.23 16.98
CA VAL A 57 -14.75 42.51 17.07
C VAL A 57 -13.67 43.35 17.75
N ALA A 58 -13.63 44.66 17.49
CA ALA A 58 -12.70 45.61 18.11
C ALA A 58 -12.95 45.80 19.62
N ASP A 59 -14.20 45.67 20.07
CA ASP A 59 -14.55 45.68 21.50
C ASP A 59 -13.99 44.46 22.26
N ASN A 60 -13.77 43.32 21.59
CA ASN A 60 -13.44 42.03 22.21
C ASN A 60 -12.48 41.16 21.34
N PRO A 61 -11.32 41.67 20.88
CA PRO A 61 -10.51 41.01 19.85
C PRO A 61 -10.04 39.60 20.25
N ASP A 62 -9.58 39.43 21.50
CA ASP A 62 -9.12 38.14 22.04
C ASP A 62 -10.19 37.06 22.02
N LYS A 63 -11.48 37.43 22.12
CA LYS A 63 -12.59 36.48 22.09
C LYS A 63 -12.81 35.92 20.70
N TYR A 64 -12.80 36.77 19.67
CA TYR A 64 -13.00 36.35 18.29
C TYR A 64 -11.75 35.67 17.73
N VAL A 65 -10.59 36.33 17.78
CA VAL A 65 -9.32 35.78 17.30
C VAL A 65 -8.91 34.54 18.10
N GLY A 66 -9.14 34.52 19.41
CA GLY A 66 -8.87 33.35 20.27
C GLY A 66 -9.77 32.15 19.99
N ASN A 67 -11.03 32.37 19.61
CA ASN A 67 -11.92 31.28 19.17
C ASN A 67 -11.50 30.73 17.80
N TYR A 68 -11.30 31.61 16.80
CA TYR A 68 -10.83 31.22 15.47
C TYR A 68 -9.47 30.49 15.52
N THR A 69 -8.57 30.92 16.40
CA THR A 69 -7.28 30.27 16.69
C THR A 69 -7.46 28.85 17.23
N LYS A 70 -8.37 28.64 18.20
CA LYS A 70 -8.67 27.31 18.76
C LYS A 70 -9.34 26.39 17.74
N GLU A 71 -10.28 26.91 16.98
CA GLU A 71 -11.02 26.18 15.93
C GLU A 71 -10.06 25.69 14.84
N PHE A 72 -9.24 26.59 14.28
CA PHE A 72 -8.18 26.25 13.31
C PHE A 72 -7.22 25.17 13.84
N GLN A 73 -6.74 25.32 15.08
CA GLN A 73 -5.84 24.34 15.70
C GLN A 73 -6.50 22.97 15.86
N GLN A 74 -7.77 22.93 16.28
CA GLN A 74 -8.53 21.68 16.41
C GLN A 74 -8.81 21.03 15.06
N GLU A 75 -9.22 21.80 14.04
CA GLU A 75 -9.45 21.26 12.69
C GLU A 75 -8.17 20.77 12.02
N PHE A 76 -7.06 21.51 12.13
CA PHE A 76 -5.77 21.11 11.56
C PHE A 76 -5.26 19.81 12.19
N VAL A 77 -5.31 19.68 13.52
CA VAL A 77 -4.90 18.43 14.22
C VAL A 77 -5.86 17.29 13.92
N LYS A 78 -7.16 17.57 13.74
CA LYS A 78 -8.18 16.60 13.28
C LYS A 78 -7.96 16.15 11.83
N GLN A 79 -7.45 17.01 10.95
CA GLN A 79 -7.07 16.64 9.59
C GLN A 79 -5.79 15.80 9.59
N LEU A 80 -4.75 16.24 10.31
CA LEU A 80 -3.48 15.54 10.46
C LEU A 80 -3.67 14.11 11.00
N SER A 81 -4.44 13.95 12.08
CA SER A 81 -4.74 12.65 12.69
C SER A 81 -5.61 11.73 11.83
N ARG A 82 -6.48 12.28 10.96
CA ARG A 82 -7.34 11.50 10.05
C ARG A 82 -6.65 11.09 8.75
N ALA A 83 -5.84 11.97 8.17
CA ALA A 83 -5.20 11.73 6.87
C ALA A 83 -3.84 11.03 6.99
N HIS A 84 -3.03 11.43 7.98
CA HIS A 84 -1.62 11.04 8.08
C HIS A 84 -1.30 10.20 9.31
N GLY A 85 -2.04 10.39 10.40
CA GLY A 85 -1.80 9.69 11.66
C GLY A 85 -0.39 9.99 12.20
N THR A 86 0.29 8.98 12.74
CA THR A 86 1.65 9.11 13.30
C THR A 86 2.78 9.10 12.25
N LYS A 87 2.48 9.39 10.97
CA LYS A 87 3.49 9.46 9.90
C LYS A 87 4.19 10.83 9.87
N ARG A 88 5.40 10.86 9.34
CA ARG A 88 6.20 12.07 9.09
C ARG A 88 5.78 12.71 7.76
N VAL A 89 5.20 13.90 7.82
CA VAL A 89 4.60 14.60 6.66
C VAL A 89 5.00 16.07 6.64
N LEU A 90 5.12 16.65 5.45
CA LEU A 90 5.50 18.06 5.29
C LEU A 90 4.34 18.98 5.69
N ALA A 91 4.57 19.95 6.56
CA ALA A 91 3.51 20.84 7.08
C ALA A 91 2.78 21.61 5.96
N ASN A 92 3.49 22.00 4.91
CA ASN A 92 2.91 22.65 3.73
C ASN A 92 1.84 21.78 3.06
N GLN A 93 2.04 20.46 2.98
CA GLN A 93 1.07 19.53 2.40
C GLN A 93 -0.20 19.45 3.26
N VAL A 94 -0.05 19.31 4.58
CA VAL A 94 -1.18 19.24 5.51
C VAL A 94 -2.00 20.54 5.50
N TYR A 95 -1.34 21.69 5.36
CA TYR A 95 -2.03 22.97 5.16
C TYR A 95 -2.73 23.08 3.80
N GLN A 96 -2.11 22.59 2.71
CA GLN A 96 -2.74 22.53 1.39
C GLN A 96 -3.98 21.61 1.37
N GLU A 97 -3.94 20.48 2.09
CA GLU A 97 -5.09 19.60 2.28
C GLU A 97 -6.18 20.27 3.14
N TYR A 98 -5.81 21.04 4.17
CA TYR A 98 -6.77 21.79 5.00
C TYR A 98 -7.50 22.88 4.20
N ILE A 99 -6.78 23.70 3.41
CA ILE A 99 -7.41 24.75 2.60
C ILE A 99 -8.23 24.22 1.40
N ALA A 100 -8.08 22.93 1.05
CA ALA A 100 -8.92 22.29 0.03
C ALA A 100 -10.37 22.09 0.50
N ASP A 101 -10.62 22.00 1.82
CA ASP A 101 -11.97 21.93 2.38
C ASP A 101 -12.64 23.31 2.30
N ARG A 102 -13.79 23.39 1.63
CA ARG A 102 -14.44 24.67 1.28
C ARG A 102 -14.90 25.51 2.48
N ASN A 103 -15.00 24.91 3.66
CA ASN A 103 -15.44 25.60 4.88
C ASN A 103 -14.28 26.06 5.76
N HIS A 104 -13.03 25.68 5.47
CA HIS A 104 -11.85 25.91 6.32
C HIS A 104 -11.73 27.36 6.83
N LEU A 105 -11.17 27.53 8.02
CA LEU A 105 -10.86 28.84 8.58
C LEU A 105 -9.53 29.33 7.99
N HIS A 106 -9.54 30.47 7.31
CA HIS A 106 -8.33 30.98 6.66
C HIS A 106 -7.33 31.49 7.71
N MET A 107 -6.05 31.10 7.60
CA MET A 107 -5.01 31.35 8.61
C MET A 107 -4.91 32.83 9.05
N ASN A 108 -5.09 33.78 8.12
CA ASN A 108 -5.12 35.24 8.40
C ASN A 108 -6.22 35.71 9.38
N ALA A 109 -7.19 34.86 9.76
CA ALA A 109 -8.19 35.16 10.79
C ALA A 109 -7.81 34.59 12.19
N THR A 110 -6.64 33.97 12.30
CA THR A 110 -6.06 33.48 13.56
C THR A 110 -4.94 34.39 14.05
N ARG A 111 -4.34 34.09 15.21
CA ARG A 111 -3.13 34.77 15.70
C ARG A 111 -1.83 34.45 14.91
N TRP A 112 -1.87 33.57 13.91
CA TRP A 112 -0.69 33.13 13.16
C TRP A 112 -0.69 33.70 11.75
N ASN A 113 0.31 34.53 11.45
CA ASN A 113 0.48 35.12 10.11
C ASN A 113 1.24 34.19 9.16
N THR A 114 2.00 33.22 9.68
CA THR A 114 2.73 32.23 8.88
C THR A 114 2.49 30.82 9.40
N LEU A 115 2.55 29.84 8.47
CA LEU A 115 2.47 28.42 8.81
C LEU A 115 3.66 27.96 9.67
N THR A 116 4.82 28.61 9.52
CA THR A 116 6.02 28.32 10.31
C THR A 116 5.81 28.64 11.79
N ASP A 117 5.16 29.76 12.11
CA ASP A 117 4.90 30.16 13.51
C ASP A 117 3.88 29.25 14.18
N PHE A 118 2.88 28.79 13.42
CA PHE A 118 1.91 27.80 13.86
C PHE A 118 2.56 26.43 14.12
N VAL A 119 3.40 25.95 13.20
CA VAL A 119 4.14 24.68 13.38
C VAL A 119 5.10 24.75 14.57
N LYS A 120 5.83 25.86 14.73
CA LYS A 120 6.66 26.14 15.93
C LYS A 120 5.84 26.26 17.21
N HIS A 121 4.53 26.50 17.15
CA HIS A 121 3.64 26.43 18.31
C HIS A 121 3.17 24.99 18.58
N LEU A 122 2.76 24.22 17.57
CA LEU A 122 2.37 22.81 17.73
C LEU A 122 3.48 21.95 18.37
N GLY A 123 4.74 22.24 18.07
CA GLY A 123 5.90 21.62 18.73
C GLY A 123 6.08 22.02 20.20
N ARG A 124 5.84 23.30 20.55
CA ARG A 124 5.91 23.79 21.93
C ARG A 124 4.78 23.25 22.82
N GLU A 125 3.60 23.01 22.24
CA GLU A 125 2.46 22.38 22.93
C GLU A 125 2.60 20.85 23.06
N GLY A 126 3.61 20.23 22.45
CA GLY A 126 3.79 18.76 22.47
C GLY A 126 2.69 17.96 21.74
N ILE A 127 1.93 18.60 20.85
CA ILE A 127 0.85 17.97 20.07
C ILE A 127 1.41 17.26 18.84
N CYS A 128 2.49 17.79 18.28
CA CYS A 128 3.24 17.21 17.17
C CYS A 128 4.73 17.28 17.50
N HIS A 129 5.50 16.25 17.13
CA HIS A 129 6.95 16.37 17.04
C HIS A 129 7.30 17.00 15.69
N VAL A 130 8.22 17.97 15.71
CA VAL A 130 8.46 18.96 14.65
C VAL A 130 9.94 18.97 14.28
N GLU A 131 10.23 18.87 12.99
CA GLU A 131 11.60 18.80 12.48
C GLU A 131 11.82 19.82 11.35
N GLU A 132 12.88 20.60 11.46
CA GLU A 132 13.33 21.51 10.40
C GLU A 132 14.30 20.77 9.47
N THR A 133 14.11 20.91 8.16
CA THR A 133 14.97 20.28 7.14
C THR A 133 15.15 21.23 5.95
N GLU A 134 16.14 20.96 5.10
CA GLU A 134 16.40 21.71 3.85
C GLU A 134 15.18 21.77 2.91
N LYS A 135 14.25 20.80 3.00
CA LYS A 135 13.02 20.74 2.20
C LYS A 135 11.80 21.34 2.92
N GLY A 136 12.00 21.95 4.09
CA GLY A 136 10.98 22.60 4.91
C GLY A 136 10.65 21.87 6.21
N TRP A 137 9.54 22.29 6.82
CA TRP A 137 9.08 21.83 8.12
C TRP A 137 8.30 20.51 8.02
N TYR A 138 8.81 19.46 8.67
CA TYR A 138 8.11 18.19 8.84
C TYR A 138 7.40 18.15 10.20
N ILE A 139 6.23 17.51 10.22
CA ILE A 139 5.44 17.27 11.42
C ILE A 139 5.06 15.79 11.52
N THR A 140 5.01 15.31 12.75
CA THR A 140 4.53 13.97 13.15
C THR A 140 3.52 14.14 14.28
N TRP A 141 2.33 13.57 14.14
CA TRP A 141 1.31 13.69 15.19
C TRP A 141 1.56 12.72 16.35
N ILE A 142 1.42 13.22 17.58
CA ILE A 142 1.55 12.42 18.80
C ILE A 142 0.15 12.03 19.29
N ASP A 143 -0.20 10.75 19.13
CA ASP A 143 -1.50 10.21 19.58
C ASP A 143 -1.51 10.02 21.11
N ASN A 144 -1.75 11.12 21.82
CA ASN A 144 -1.93 11.15 23.28
C ASN A 144 -3.31 10.61 23.73
N SER A 145 -4.05 9.89 22.89
CA SER A 145 -5.35 9.33 23.29
C SER A 145 -5.17 8.18 24.30
N PRO A 146 -6.08 8.02 25.28
CA PRO A 146 -6.00 6.91 26.25
C PRO A 146 -6.12 5.53 25.58
N LYS A 147 -6.67 5.47 24.36
CA LYS A 147 -6.76 4.24 23.56
C LYS A 147 -5.42 3.87 22.91
N ALA A 148 -4.63 4.85 22.46
CA ALA A 148 -3.29 4.63 21.93
C ALA A 148 -2.31 4.21 23.03
N LEU A 149 -2.32 4.92 24.17
CA LEU A 149 -1.51 4.58 25.34
C LEU A 149 -1.81 3.16 25.85
N ALA A 150 -3.08 2.76 25.93
CA ALA A 150 -3.48 1.39 26.30
C ALA A 150 -2.97 0.33 25.29
N ARG A 151 -2.95 0.65 23.99
CA ARG A 151 -2.40 -0.25 22.95
C ARG A 151 -0.88 -0.40 23.07
N GLN A 152 -0.16 0.70 23.29
CA GLN A 152 1.30 0.69 23.46
C GLN A 152 1.69 -0.08 24.74
N ALA A 153 0.98 0.14 25.86
CA ALA A 153 1.20 -0.61 27.10
C ALA A 153 0.92 -2.12 26.95
N ALA A 154 -0.09 -2.49 26.15
CA ALA A 154 -0.36 -3.90 25.83
C ALA A 154 0.72 -4.54 24.95
N ILE A 155 1.24 -3.80 23.95
CA ILE A 155 2.35 -4.26 23.10
C ILE A 155 3.62 -4.45 23.94
N GLN A 156 4.04 -3.45 24.72
CA GLN A 156 5.20 -3.58 25.62
C GLN A 156 5.01 -4.66 26.70
N LYS A 157 3.77 -4.99 27.08
CA LYS A 157 3.52 -6.13 27.96
C LYS A 157 3.78 -7.45 27.23
N LYS A 158 3.28 -7.59 26.00
CA LYS A 158 3.49 -8.78 25.16
C LYS A 158 4.98 -8.98 24.83
N GLU A 159 5.69 -7.94 24.42
CA GLU A 159 7.14 -7.97 24.14
C GLU A 159 7.95 -8.47 25.35
N ARG A 160 7.63 -8.00 26.57
CA ARG A 160 8.28 -8.50 27.81
C ARG A 160 7.94 -9.94 28.18
N GLN A 161 6.82 -10.48 27.69
CA GLN A 161 6.49 -11.89 27.87
C GLN A 161 7.21 -12.75 26.83
N GLU A 162 7.28 -12.27 25.58
CA GLU A 162 8.01 -12.96 24.51
C GLU A 162 9.52 -13.02 24.79
N VAL A 163 10.13 -11.98 25.39
CA VAL A 163 11.54 -12.05 25.84
C VAL A 163 11.76 -13.07 26.97
N ASP A 164 10.86 -13.18 27.96
CA ASP A 164 10.97 -14.18 29.04
C ASP A 164 10.78 -15.62 28.52
N ASP A 165 9.90 -15.81 27.53
CA ASP A 165 9.71 -17.09 26.83
C ASP A 165 10.90 -17.42 25.89
N GLU A 166 11.49 -16.43 25.22
CA GLU A 166 12.68 -16.61 24.36
C GLU A 166 13.94 -16.94 25.18
N GLU A 167 14.23 -16.21 26.27
CA GLU A 167 15.37 -16.54 27.15
C GLU A 167 15.23 -17.96 27.75
N ARG A 168 14.00 -18.37 28.06
CA ARG A 168 13.69 -19.72 28.54
C ARG A 168 13.90 -20.79 27.47
N GLN A 169 13.48 -20.53 26.23
CA GLN A 169 13.72 -21.43 25.10
C GLN A 169 15.21 -21.53 24.75
N GLN A 170 15.95 -20.41 24.76
CA GLN A 170 17.40 -20.39 24.52
C GLN A 170 18.16 -21.20 25.58
N ARG A 171 17.75 -21.14 26.85
CA ARG A 171 18.34 -21.97 27.92
C ARG A 171 18.12 -23.46 27.68
N LEU A 172 16.87 -23.87 27.41
CA LEU A 172 16.52 -25.27 27.13
C LEU A 172 17.23 -25.82 25.89
N LEU A 173 17.38 -25.00 24.84
CA LEU A 173 18.13 -25.37 23.64
C LEU A 173 19.63 -25.55 23.95
N LYS A 174 20.22 -24.68 24.78
CA LYS A 174 21.62 -24.82 25.20
C LYS A 174 21.84 -26.10 26.00
N GLU A 175 20.98 -26.41 26.96
CA GLU A 175 21.03 -27.64 27.76
C GLU A 175 20.92 -28.91 26.88
N GLN A 176 20.16 -28.86 25.78
CA GLN A 176 20.08 -29.96 24.81
C GLN A 176 21.35 -30.09 23.96
N ILE A 177 21.95 -28.97 23.52
CA ILE A 177 23.22 -28.99 22.78
C ILE A 177 24.35 -29.53 23.65
N GLU A 178 24.44 -29.09 24.91
CA GLU A 178 25.46 -29.52 25.86
C GLU A 178 25.36 -31.02 26.17
N ARG A 179 24.13 -31.56 26.31
CA ARG A 179 23.91 -33.01 26.42
C ARG A 179 24.28 -33.75 25.13
N ALA A 180 23.89 -33.25 23.97
CA ALA A 180 24.22 -33.88 22.69
C ALA A 180 25.74 -33.87 22.41
N GLN A 181 26.47 -32.89 22.92
CA GLN A 181 27.93 -32.86 22.88
C GLN A 181 28.54 -33.90 23.82
N GLN A 182 28.07 -34.01 25.07
CA GLN A 182 28.51 -35.05 26.00
C GLN A 182 28.19 -36.47 25.48
N GLU A 183 27.02 -36.67 24.87
CA GLU A 183 26.66 -37.93 24.21
C GLU A 183 27.55 -38.19 22.98
N ALA A 184 27.95 -37.17 22.20
CA ALA A 184 28.89 -37.33 21.10
C ALA A 184 30.32 -37.66 21.57
N GLU A 185 30.80 -37.03 22.65
CA GLU A 185 32.10 -37.31 23.27
C GLU A 185 32.15 -38.75 23.82
N LEU A 186 31.12 -39.19 24.55
CA LEU A 186 31.02 -40.56 25.06
C LEU A 186 30.90 -41.64 23.97
N ASN A 187 30.44 -41.27 22.76
CA ASN A 187 30.44 -42.16 21.60
C ASN A 187 31.75 -42.12 20.80
N ALA A 188 32.59 -41.06 20.95
CA ALA A 188 33.88 -40.98 20.29
C ALA A 188 34.91 -41.95 20.89
N ASP A 189 34.86 -42.19 22.20
CA ASP A 189 35.74 -43.13 22.91
C ASP A 189 35.39 -44.63 22.68
N ASN A 190 34.41 -44.95 21.82
CA ASN A 190 33.93 -46.33 21.58
C ASN A 190 34.16 -46.87 20.15
N ASP A 191 34.81 -46.12 19.24
CA ASP A 191 35.11 -46.62 17.89
C ASP A 191 36.52 -47.22 17.77
N ASP A 192 36.72 -48.38 18.37
CA ASP A 192 37.75 -49.35 17.93
C ASP A 192 37.05 -50.53 17.24
N SER A 193 36.44 -50.25 16.09
CA SER A 193 35.73 -51.26 15.29
C SER A 193 36.24 -51.31 13.84
N GLN A 194 37.22 -52.19 13.60
CA GLN A 194 37.76 -52.42 12.25
C GLN A 194 36.66 -52.69 11.22
N ALA A 195 36.64 -51.90 10.15
CA ALA A 195 35.71 -52.07 9.03
C ALA A 195 35.94 -53.41 8.32
N LYS A 196 35.12 -54.43 8.66
CA LYS A 196 35.15 -55.73 8.00
C LYS A 196 34.37 -55.70 6.70
N GLU A 197 35.06 -56.10 5.63
CA GLU A 197 34.51 -56.22 4.28
C GLU A 197 33.48 -57.38 4.22
N PHE A 198 32.29 -57.10 3.69
CA PHE A 198 31.18 -58.07 3.65
C PHE A 198 31.33 -59.07 2.49
N VAL A 199 32.11 -60.13 2.71
CA VAL A 199 32.13 -61.31 1.83
C VAL A 199 30.82 -62.09 1.98
N ARG A 200 30.32 -62.66 0.88
CA ARG A 200 29.00 -63.31 0.78
C ARG A 200 29.18 -64.78 0.38
N GLU A 201 29.07 -65.68 1.35
CA GLU A 201 29.51 -67.08 1.18
C GLU A 201 28.45 -68.07 0.67
N ASN A 202 27.21 -67.65 0.39
CA ASN A 202 26.16 -68.51 -0.20
C ASN A 202 25.06 -67.67 -0.89
N GLU A 203 24.49 -68.19 -1.99
CA GLU A 203 23.55 -67.41 -2.84
C GLU A 203 22.07 -67.87 -2.81
N GLU A 204 21.75 -69.06 -2.29
CA GLU A 204 20.42 -69.69 -2.50
C GLU A 204 19.36 -69.44 -1.41
N GLN A 205 19.24 -68.22 -0.86
CA GLN A 205 18.06 -67.82 -0.08
C GLN A 205 17.55 -66.39 -0.37
N PRO A 206 16.23 -66.19 -0.56
CA PRO A 206 15.67 -64.88 -0.91
C PRO A 206 15.61 -63.91 0.29
N ILE A 207 16.04 -62.68 0.04
CA ILE A 207 16.19 -61.61 1.04
C ILE A 207 14.81 -61.16 1.58
N LYS A 208 14.61 -61.20 2.90
CA LYS A 208 13.43 -60.63 3.58
C LYS A 208 13.77 -59.33 4.31
N LEU A 209 13.61 -58.19 3.63
CA LEU A 209 13.78 -56.85 4.22
C LEU A 209 12.56 -56.44 5.06
N ASN A 210 12.68 -56.49 6.39
CA ASN A 210 11.56 -56.25 7.30
C ASN A 210 11.55 -54.79 7.83
N MET A 211 11.16 -53.85 6.95
CA MET A 211 11.33 -52.39 7.14
C MET A 211 10.27 -51.69 8.03
N PHE A 212 9.62 -52.39 8.97
CA PHE A 212 8.63 -51.77 9.87
C PHE A 212 8.76 -52.24 11.33
N LYS A 213 9.35 -51.39 12.19
CA LYS A 213 9.06 -51.37 13.64
C LYS A 213 8.10 -50.22 13.92
N LYS A 214 6.86 -50.54 14.35
CA LYS A 214 5.99 -49.56 15.03
C LYS A 214 6.40 -49.45 16.50
N PRO A 215 6.36 -48.25 17.13
CA PRO A 215 6.59 -48.12 18.56
C PRO A 215 5.45 -48.81 19.33
N THR A 216 5.82 -49.64 20.31
CA THR A 216 4.86 -50.40 21.13
C THR A 216 4.47 -49.59 22.37
N LEU A 217 3.17 -49.36 22.57
CA LEU A 217 2.64 -48.88 23.84
C LEU A 217 2.62 -50.04 24.84
N ALA A 218 3.48 -50.00 25.85
CA ALA A 218 3.42 -50.93 26.97
C ALA A 218 2.28 -50.54 27.92
N GLN A 219 1.28 -51.41 28.06
CA GLN A 219 0.31 -51.35 29.15
C GLN A 219 0.83 -52.14 30.35
N ALA A 220 0.58 -51.65 31.56
CA ALA A 220 0.74 -52.41 32.79
C ALA A 220 -0.65 -52.61 33.44
N SER A 221 -1.01 -53.87 33.62
CA SER A 221 -2.16 -54.38 34.40
C SER A 221 -1.79 -54.47 35.89
N ALA A 222 -2.70 -54.68 36.86
CA ALA A 222 -4.15 -54.45 36.99
C ALA A 222 -4.56 -54.81 38.44
N SER A 223 -5.76 -54.39 38.92
CA SER A 223 -6.56 -55.17 39.90
C SER A 223 -7.96 -54.55 40.19
N ASP A 224 -9.01 -55.26 39.77
CA ASP A 224 -10.26 -55.56 40.50
C ASP A 224 -11.29 -54.49 40.96
N ALA A 225 -12.43 -55.02 41.45
CA ALA A 225 -13.55 -54.39 42.17
C ALA A 225 -14.61 -53.57 41.39
N SER A 226 -15.38 -54.28 40.56
CA SER A 226 -16.86 -54.23 40.40
C SER A 226 -17.73 -53.03 40.88
N SER A 227 -18.74 -52.74 40.04
CA SER A 227 -20.13 -52.34 40.36
C SER A 227 -20.55 -50.85 40.44
N THR A 228 -21.65 -50.57 39.73
CA THR A 228 -22.76 -49.62 40.00
C THR A 228 -22.50 -48.26 40.68
N GLY A 229 -22.94 -47.17 40.02
CA GLY A 229 -23.25 -45.90 40.70
C GLY A 229 -23.47 -44.71 39.77
N SER A 230 -24.61 -44.02 39.90
CA SER A 230 -24.87 -42.73 39.22
C SER A 230 -24.57 -41.55 40.15
N GLY A 231 -24.16 -40.40 39.60
CA GLY A 231 -24.60 -39.11 40.16
C GLY A 231 -23.58 -37.97 40.36
N VAL A 232 -23.72 -36.93 39.53
CA VAL A 232 -23.91 -35.51 39.92
C VAL A 232 -22.95 -34.84 40.96
N LYS A 233 -22.14 -33.88 40.45
CA LYS A 233 -21.79 -32.51 40.96
C LYS A 233 -21.68 -32.22 42.48
N THR A 234 -20.61 -31.49 42.87
CA THR A 234 -20.52 -30.30 43.80
C THR A 234 -19.03 -30.12 44.20
N LYS A 235 -18.30 -28.99 44.28
CA LYS A 235 -18.48 -27.50 44.35
C LYS A 235 -18.26 -26.89 45.77
N MET A 236 -17.18 -26.09 45.93
CA MET A 236 -16.79 -25.26 47.12
C MET A 236 -16.30 -26.07 48.36
N THR A 237 -15.43 -25.58 49.27
CA THR A 237 -15.59 -24.38 50.15
C THR A 237 -14.27 -23.90 50.84
N MET A 238 -14.31 -22.70 51.42
CA MET A 238 -13.34 -21.83 52.14
C MET A 238 -12.44 -22.40 53.28
N MET A 239 -11.32 -21.69 53.55
CA MET A 239 -10.76 -21.17 54.84
C MET A 239 -9.53 -20.26 54.52
N GLY A 240 -8.85 -19.47 55.38
CA GLY A 240 -8.97 -19.06 56.80
C GLY A 240 -7.65 -19.28 57.59
N GLY A 241 -6.97 -18.32 58.27
CA GLY A 241 -7.15 -16.87 58.51
C GLY A 241 -6.01 -16.27 59.41
N LEU A 242 -6.25 -15.15 60.13
CA LEU A 242 -5.39 -14.47 61.16
C LEU A 242 -4.17 -13.64 60.65
N LYS A 243 -3.60 -12.63 61.38
CA LYS A 243 -3.88 -12.03 62.72
C LYS A 243 -3.82 -10.47 62.73
N LYS A 244 -3.30 -9.77 63.78
CA LYS A 244 -3.57 -8.32 64.07
C LYS A 244 -2.57 -7.62 65.05
N GLY A 245 -2.14 -6.38 64.78
CA GLY A 245 -1.48 -5.42 65.72
C GLY A 245 -0.40 -4.53 65.04
N GLY A 246 -0.05 -3.30 65.47
CA GLY A 246 -0.51 -2.34 66.51
C GLY A 246 0.14 -0.95 66.28
N GLY A 247 -0.21 0.13 66.99
CA GLY A 247 0.31 1.50 66.68
C GLY A 247 0.39 2.49 67.86
N LEU A 248 1.03 3.65 67.64
CA LEU A 248 1.26 4.85 68.50
C LEU A 248 1.86 5.97 67.60
N ALA A 249 2.05 7.27 67.95
CA ALA A 249 1.18 8.28 68.58
C ALA A 249 1.78 9.72 68.47
N ALA A 250 0.93 10.77 68.60
CA ALA A 250 1.22 12.15 69.05
C ALA A 250 1.95 13.21 68.16
N LEU A 251 1.81 14.49 68.57
CA LEU A 251 2.48 15.76 68.16
C LEU A 251 2.23 16.26 66.71
N ALA A 252 1.62 17.42 66.38
CA ALA A 252 1.11 18.65 67.05
C ALA A 252 2.07 19.86 67.21
N LYS A 253 1.59 21.06 66.80
CA LYS A 253 2.22 22.43 66.85
C LYS A 253 3.44 22.59 65.89
N LYS A 254 3.90 23.77 65.43
CA LYS A 254 3.52 25.22 65.42
C LYS A 254 4.36 25.88 64.26
N SER A 255 4.21 27.13 63.78
CA SER A 255 3.06 28.01 63.43
C SER A 255 3.57 29.38 62.90
N ALA A 256 2.83 30.05 62.00
CA ALA A 256 2.92 31.50 61.66
C ALA A 256 4.18 31.99 60.88
N ALA A 257 4.22 33.18 60.23
CA ALA A 257 3.19 34.00 59.54
C ALA A 257 3.84 35.23 58.81
N SER A 258 3.06 35.92 57.95
CA SER A 258 3.15 37.38 57.60
C SER A 258 4.42 37.95 56.93
N LYS A 259 4.41 39.15 56.31
CA LYS A 259 3.52 39.88 55.35
C LYS A 259 4.33 41.16 54.87
N PRO A 260 3.85 42.03 53.95
CA PRO A 260 4.73 42.76 53.00
C PRO A 260 4.66 44.31 53.08
N ALA A 261 4.94 44.99 51.95
CA ALA A 261 4.66 46.40 51.57
C ALA A 261 5.86 47.39 51.65
N SER A 262 5.92 48.55 50.93
CA SER A 262 5.41 48.93 49.58
C SER A 262 5.82 50.37 49.15
N THR A 263 5.92 50.64 47.84
CA THR A 263 5.61 51.94 47.16
C THR A 263 6.64 53.10 47.15
N VAL A 264 6.65 53.86 46.03
CA VAL A 264 6.81 55.33 45.83
C VAL A 264 7.77 55.72 44.67
N GLN A 265 7.34 56.71 43.85
CA GLN A 265 8.12 57.49 42.86
C GLN A 265 7.99 59.00 43.19
N PRO A 266 8.83 59.90 42.63
CA PRO A 266 8.30 60.81 41.58
C PRO A 266 9.36 61.24 40.51
N SER A 267 9.06 62.28 39.71
CA SER A 267 9.78 62.69 38.48
C SER A 267 10.07 64.20 38.36
N ARG A 268 11.04 64.62 37.50
CA ARG A 268 11.10 65.92 36.78
C ARG A 268 12.33 66.09 35.85
N SER A 269 12.27 67.12 34.98
CA SER A 269 13.30 67.66 34.03
C SER A 269 13.32 69.21 34.18
N PRO A 270 14.01 70.09 33.37
CA PRO A 270 14.81 69.91 32.14
C PRO A 270 16.08 70.84 32.01
N ASN A 271 16.50 71.12 30.75
CA ASN A 271 17.33 72.24 30.21
C ASN A 271 18.87 72.12 30.02
N THR A 272 19.41 73.10 29.27
CA THR A 272 20.51 72.96 28.26
C THR A 272 21.61 74.03 28.36
N LYS A 273 22.77 73.78 27.70
CA LYS A 273 23.75 74.77 27.21
C LYS A 273 24.49 74.27 25.95
N GLU A 274 25.13 75.18 25.21
CA GLU A 274 25.69 74.97 23.86
C GLU A 274 27.21 75.21 23.77
N ALA A 275 27.86 74.62 22.76
CA ALA A 275 29.07 75.11 22.10
C ALA A 275 29.22 74.43 20.71
N GLN A 276 29.79 75.12 19.71
CA GLN A 276 29.88 74.66 18.31
C GLN A 276 31.32 74.62 17.79
N THR A 277 31.71 73.55 17.07
CA THR A 277 32.76 73.58 16.00
C THR A 277 32.71 72.31 15.14
N GLY A 278 32.79 72.47 13.81
CA GLY A 278 33.27 71.45 12.87
C GLY A 278 32.30 70.33 12.47
N GLU A 279 31.69 70.45 11.29
CA GLU A 279 30.92 69.34 10.70
C GLU A 279 31.82 68.18 10.26
N LYS A 280 31.50 66.98 10.76
CA LYS A 280 31.77 65.71 10.07
C LYS A 280 30.43 65.01 9.86
N ARG A 281 30.24 64.50 8.64
CA ARG A 281 29.01 63.84 8.18
C ARG A 281 28.66 62.68 9.12
N LYS A 282 27.59 62.83 9.92
CA LYS A 282 27.08 61.77 10.79
C LYS A 282 26.59 60.61 9.92
N MET A 283 26.95 59.38 10.26
CA MET A 283 26.35 58.21 9.64
C MET A 283 24.87 58.14 9.98
N THR A 284 24.08 57.64 9.05
CA THR A 284 22.66 57.36 9.26
C THR A 284 22.48 56.09 10.10
N ALA A 285 21.34 55.99 10.79
CA ALA A 285 21.01 54.78 11.56
C ALA A 285 21.00 53.50 10.70
N MET A 286 20.77 53.64 9.38
CA MET A 286 20.85 52.53 8.43
C MET A 286 22.29 52.01 8.27
N GLU A 287 23.28 52.91 8.20
CA GLU A 287 24.69 52.57 8.08
C GLU A 287 25.24 51.95 9.37
N GLU A 288 24.80 52.42 10.55
CA GLU A 288 25.13 51.80 11.84
C GLU A 288 24.53 50.38 11.97
N ILE A 289 23.29 50.17 11.54
CA ILE A 289 22.65 48.84 11.54
C ILE A 289 23.40 47.88 10.61
N ILE A 290 23.75 48.32 9.39
CA ILE A 290 24.51 47.49 8.43
C ILE A 290 25.90 47.14 8.99
N ALA A 291 26.61 48.09 9.62
CA ALA A 291 27.89 47.83 10.25
C ALA A 291 27.77 46.84 11.43
N ALA A 292 26.74 46.99 12.28
CA ALA A 292 26.48 46.07 13.40
C ALA A 292 26.10 44.66 12.93
N GLU A 293 25.36 44.52 11.83
CA GLU A 293 25.00 43.22 11.26
C GLU A 293 26.23 42.52 10.63
N GLN A 294 27.10 43.26 9.93
CA GLN A 294 28.37 42.74 9.43
C GLN A 294 29.30 42.30 10.57
N GLU A 295 29.35 43.05 11.67
CA GLU A 295 30.13 42.69 12.86
C GLU A 295 29.58 41.41 13.53
N GLN A 296 28.25 41.27 13.65
CA GLN A 296 27.64 40.03 14.10
C GLN A 296 27.93 38.84 13.17
N LYS A 297 28.06 39.08 11.86
CA LYS A 297 28.36 38.03 10.88
C LYS A 297 29.79 37.50 11.06
N ARG A 298 30.79 38.39 11.15
CA ARG A 298 32.18 38.01 11.49
C ARG A 298 32.28 37.26 12.82
N ARG A 299 31.53 37.70 13.85
CA ARG A 299 31.44 37.03 15.16
C ARG A 299 30.74 35.66 15.14
N LYS A 300 29.95 35.34 14.10
CA LYS A 300 29.37 34.00 13.89
C LYS A 300 30.34 33.10 13.14
N GLU A 301 30.99 33.61 12.09
CA GLU A 301 31.99 32.89 11.28
C GLU A 301 33.22 32.48 12.11
N MET A 302 33.66 33.32 13.06
CA MET A 302 34.70 32.94 14.05
C MET A 302 34.28 31.83 15.03
N LYS A 303 32.97 31.53 15.17
CA LYS A 303 32.46 30.49 16.09
C LYS A 303 32.19 29.14 15.42
N THR A 304 32.13 29.06 14.09
CA THR A 304 31.81 27.82 13.37
C THR A 304 33.02 26.91 13.12
N ASN A 305 34.25 27.41 13.27
CA ASN A 305 35.48 26.69 12.92
C ASN A 305 36.21 26.06 14.13
N GLY A 306 35.49 25.65 15.18
CA GLY A 306 36.10 25.13 16.42
C GLY A 306 35.44 23.86 16.98
N VAL A 307 36.14 22.73 16.86
CA VAL A 307 36.10 21.51 17.72
C VAL A 307 34.71 20.83 17.89
N SER A 308 34.39 19.66 17.33
CA SER A 308 35.05 18.33 17.27
C SER A 308 34.91 17.43 18.51
N TYR A 309 34.17 16.32 18.33
CA TYR A 309 34.22 15.03 19.06
C TYR A 309 33.87 14.89 20.56
N ASN A 310 32.87 14.02 20.82
CA ASN A 310 32.95 12.76 21.63
C ASN A 310 32.01 12.55 22.85
N SER A 311 31.69 11.27 23.06
CA SER A 311 31.35 10.56 24.33
C SER A 311 29.91 10.43 24.89
N TYR A 312 29.42 9.18 24.83
CA TYR A 312 28.68 8.38 25.81
C TYR A 312 27.95 9.00 27.03
N GLY A 313 26.62 8.86 27.03
CA GLY A 313 25.94 7.80 27.78
C GLY A 313 25.74 7.91 29.30
N ARG A 314 24.47 8.08 29.72
CA ARG A 314 23.89 7.45 30.93
C ARG A 314 22.35 7.46 30.87
N GLY A 315 21.70 6.51 31.52
CA GLY A 315 20.26 6.54 31.78
C GLY A 315 19.99 6.09 33.22
N LEU A 316 18.74 6.22 33.70
CA LEU A 316 18.13 5.36 34.73
C LEU A 316 16.66 5.75 35.04
N ASN A 317 15.83 4.71 35.16
CA ASN A 317 14.54 4.55 35.84
C ASN A 317 13.98 5.70 36.70
N ASN A 318 12.68 5.99 36.58
CA ASN A 318 11.68 5.36 37.47
C ASN A 318 10.22 5.51 37.02
N SER A 319 9.31 4.85 37.74
CA SER A 319 7.91 4.58 37.34
C SER A 319 6.89 4.96 38.44
N ARG A 320 5.59 4.87 38.09
CA ARG A 320 4.39 4.80 38.98
C ARG A 320 3.97 6.10 39.69
N GLU A 321 2.76 6.23 40.24
CA GLU A 321 1.38 5.79 39.91
C GLU A 321 0.44 6.69 40.74
N GLY A 322 -0.79 6.99 40.29
CA GLY A 322 -1.73 7.78 41.12
C GLY A 322 -3.15 7.83 40.58
N SER A 323 -4.13 7.31 41.33
CA SER A 323 -5.54 7.18 40.88
C SER A 323 -6.55 7.31 42.02
N ARG A 324 -7.64 8.08 41.78
CA ARG A 324 -8.97 8.07 42.44
C ARG A 324 -9.92 8.87 41.54
N LYS A 325 -11.04 8.34 41.02
CA LYS A 325 -12.28 7.79 41.64
C LYS A 325 -13.26 8.87 42.12
N ASP A 326 -14.42 8.96 41.44
CA ASP A 326 -15.78 8.97 42.02
C ASP A 326 -16.83 8.93 40.87
N ARG A 327 -18.16 8.93 41.09
CA ARG A 327 -18.98 7.83 41.68
C ARG A 327 -20.47 7.99 41.27
N SER A 328 -21.18 6.87 41.03
CA SER A 328 -22.64 6.79 40.76
C SER A 328 -23.09 7.41 39.40
N ARG A 329 -24.32 7.20 38.88
CA ARG A 329 -25.52 6.45 39.31
C ARG A 329 -26.34 6.01 38.08
N SER A 330 -27.13 4.94 38.17
CA SER A 330 -28.14 4.55 37.14
C SER A 330 -29.53 5.13 37.48
N PRO A 331 -30.51 5.18 36.54
CA PRO A 331 -31.33 3.98 36.25
C PRO A 331 -31.81 3.82 34.78
N SER A 332 -32.48 2.71 34.49
CA SER A 332 -33.39 2.53 33.34
C SER A 332 -34.81 2.25 33.84
N PRO A 333 -35.86 2.36 33.00
CA PRO A 333 -36.74 1.19 32.85
C PRO A 333 -37.51 1.00 31.51
N LYS A 334 -37.55 -0.28 31.08
CA LYS A 334 -38.72 -1.03 30.55
C LYS A 334 -39.26 -0.76 29.11
N LYS A 335 -40.12 -1.71 28.68
CA LYS A 335 -40.57 -2.02 27.30
C LYS A 335 -42.11 -1.99 27.19
N LEU A 336 -42.65 -1.78 25.98
CA LEU A 336 -43.90 -2.38 25.45
C LEU A 336 -43.96 -2.13 23.91
N GLY A 337 -44.61 -2.94 23.05
CA GLY A 337 -45.06 -4.34 23.23
C GLY A 337 -46.30 -4.78 22.43
N LEU A 338 -46.23 -4.93 21.09
CA LEU A 338 -47.17 -5.67 20.22
C LEU A 338 -46.48 -5.98 18.85
N VAL A 339 -46.59 -7.07 18.07
CA VAL A 339 -47.35 -8.36 18.04
C VAL A 339 -48.49 -8.44 16.98
N VAL A 340 -48.67 -9.64 16.38
CA VAL A 340 -49.58 -10.07 15.26
C VAL A 340 -49.08 -9.69 13.85
N GLY A 341 -48.96 -10.59 12.84
CA GLY A 341 -49.05 -12.07 12.74
C GLY A 341 -48.13 -12.54 11.57
N GLY A 342 -47.68 -13.80 11.43
CA GLY A 342 -48.46 -14.99 11.03
C GLY A 342 -48.61 -15.06 9.48
N ALA A 343 -48.22 -16.10 8.73
CA ALA A 343 -47.59 -17.40 9.05
C ALA A 343 -46.76 -17.93 7.84
N ALA A 344 -46.21 -19.15 7.91
CA ALA A 344 -45.29 -19.73 6.92
C ALA A 344 -45.98 -20.58 5.82
N LEU A 345 -45.30 -20.78 4.67
CA LEU A 345 -45.02 -22.08 4.01
C LEU A 345 -44.49 -21.88 2.56
N GLY A 346 -43.89 -22.93 1.98
CA GLY A 346 -43.72 -23.09 0.53
C GLY A 346 -42.29 -23.05 -0.02
N VAL A 347 -41.77 -24.23 -0.39
CA VAL A 347 -40.62 -24.39 -1.30
C VAL A 347 -41.14 -24.97 -2.61
N VAL A 348 -40.73 -24.48 -3.79
CA VAL A 348 -40.65 -25.31 -5.02
C VAL A 348 -39.82 -24.68 -6.14
N SER A 349 -39.13 -25.59 -6.83
CA SER A 349 -38.26 -25.58 -8.02
C SER A 349 -38.33 -24.49 -9.10
N MET A 350 -37.16 -24.28 -9.73
CA MET A 350 -37.03 -23.74 -11.09
C MET A 350 -37.61 -24.69 -12.15
N ALA A 351 -38.47 -24.21 -13.05
CA ALA A 351 -38.72 -24.77 -14.40
C ALA A 351 -39.68 -23.89 -15.25
N ALA A 352 -39.26 -22.71 -15.73
CA ALA A 352 -40.17 -21.80 -16.45
C ALA A 352 -39.53 -20.90 -17.54
N TYR A 353 -38.59 -21.40 -18.35
CA TYR A 353 -38.07 -20.61 -19.49
C TYR A 353 -37.62 -21.43 -20.71
N GLN A 354 -38.44 -22.37 -21.21
CA GLN A 354 -38.10 -23.09 -22.44
C GLN A 354 -39.30 -23.67 -23.23
N LYS A 355 -40.14 -22.81 -23.83
CA LYS A 355 -41.06 -23.24 -24.90
C LYS A 355 -41.60 -22.12 -25.80
N MET A 356 -40.82 -21.68 -26.80
CA MET A 356 -41.35 -20.99 -27.99
C MET A 356 -40.30 -20.92 -29.13
N GLN A 357 -40.28 -21.92 -30.02
CA GLN A 357 -39.64 -21.84 -31.36
C GLN A 357 -39.93 -23.10 -32.18
N THR A 358 -40.81 -23.00 -33.21
CA THR A 358 -40.93 -23.95 -34.34
C THR A 358 -41.78 -23.35 -35.46
N LYS A 359 -41.22 -23.19 -36.68
CA LYS A 359 -41.91 -23.41 -37.98
C LYS A 359 -41.00 -23.11 -39.19
N ASN A 360 -40.65 -24.17 -39.93
CA ASN A 360 -40.43 -24.27 -41.40
C ASN A 360 -39.30 -23.39 -42.01
N VAL A 361 -38.75 -23.63 -43.22
CA VAL A 361 -39.20 -24.42 -44.40
C VAL A 361 -38.06 -25.36 -44.94
N PRO A 362 -38.02 -25.90 -46.19
CA PRO A 362 -37.99 -27.36 -46.44
C PRO A 362 -36.64 -27.95 -46.89
N ALA A 363 -36.63 -29.24 -47.25
CA ALA A 363 -35.47 -30.03 -47.67
C ALA A 363 -35.56 -30.57 -49.13
N GLN A 364 -34.44 -31.11 -49.64
CA GLN A 364 -34.35 -31.91 -50.87
C GLN A 364 -33.44 -33.15 -50.66
N LEU A 365 -33.61 -34.16 -51.51
CA LEU A 365 -32.88 -35.45 -51.61
C LEU A 365 -32.31 -35.57 -53.07
N PRO A 366 -31.58 -36.61 -53.53
CA PRO A 366 -31.16 -37.90 -52.93
C PRO A 366 -29.59 -38.03 -52.89
N VAL A 367 -28.85 -39.16 -52.80
CA VAL A 367 -28.82 -40.50 -53.47
C VAL A 367 -28.04 -41.51 -52.59
N ALA A 368 -28.24 -42.82 -52.78
CA ALA A 368 -27.48 -43.90 -52.13
C ALA A 368 -26.75 -44.83 -53.13
N ILE A 369 -25.54 -45.29 -52.77
CA ILE A 369 -24.70 -46.28 -53.48
C ILE A 369 -24.03 -47.18 -52.39
N PRO A 370 -23.85 -48.50 -52.59
CA PRO A 370 -23.67 -49.46 -51.48
C PRO A 370 -22.21 -49.67 -51.00
N ALA A 371 -22.07 -50.37 -49.87
CA ALA A 371 -20.79 -50.64 -49.20
C ALA A 371 -20.07 -51.89 -49.76
N PRO A 372 -18.72 -51.88 -49.83
CA PRO A 372 -17.90 -53.06 -50.11
C PRO A 372 -17.56 -53.87 -48.84
N SER A 373 -17.32 -55.17 -49.01
CA SER A 373 -17.01 -56.14 -47.95
C SER A 373 -15.63 -55.93 -47.28
N PRO A 374 -15.44 -56.38 -46.01
CA PRO A 374 -14.18 -56.19 -45.28
C PRO A 374 -13.05 -57.12 -45.77
N VAL A 375 -11.85 -56.57 -45.88
CA VAL A 375 -10.60 -57.32 -46.10
C VAL A 375 -9.94 -57.62 -44.73
N PRO A 376 -9.38 -58.83 -44.49
CA PRO A 376 -8.76 -59.14 -43.20
C PRO A 376 -7.54 -58.25 -42.90
N ARG A 377 -7.55 -57.55 -41.76
CA ARG A 377 -6.39 -56.81 -41.24
C ARG A 377 -5.62 -57.68 -40.24
N ALA A 378 -4.30 -57.74 -40.40
CA ALA A 378 -3.39 -58.43 -39.49
C ALA A 378 -3.49 -57.89 -38.04
N PRO A 379 -3.21 -58.71 -37.00
CA PRO A 379 -3.38 -58.33 -35.61
C PRO A 379 -2.41 -57.22 -35.19
N VAL A 380 -2.93 -56.00 -34.96
CA VAL A 380 -2.14 -54.88 -34.45
C VAL A 380 -2.23 -54.87 -32.92
N ALA A 381 -1.10 -55.07 -32.24
CA ALA A 381 -0.98 -55.04 -30.78
C ALA A 381 -1.01 -53.60 -30.22
N ALA A 382 -2.08 -52.85 -30.51
CA ALA A 382 -2.26 -51.46 -30.07
C ALA A 382 -3.74 -51.20 -29.73
N SER A 383 -4.14 -51.47 -28.48
CA SER A 383 -5.51 -51.26 -27.99
C SER A 383 -5.58 -50.83 -26.53
N THR A 384 -4.87 -51.52 -25.63
CA THR A 384 -5.01 -51.43 -24.17
C THR A 384 -4.75 -50.04 -23.57
N ALA A 385 -3.93 -49.22 -24.22
CA ALA A 385 -3.64 -47.85 -23.76
C ALA A 385 -4.81 -46.89 -24.04
N GLN A 386 -5.44 -46.99 -25.22
CA GLN A 386 -6.46 -46.05 -25.69
C GLN A 386 -7.80 -46.25 -24.96
N THR A 387 -8.20 -47.49 -24.70
CA THR A 387 -9.37 -47.79 -23.85
C THR A 387 -9.23 -47.13 -22.48
N SER A 388 -8.07 -47.31 -21.81
CA SER A 388 -7.83 -46.72 -20.49
C SER A 388 -7.92 -45.18 -20.44
N ALA A 389 -7.73 -44.49 -21.57
CA ALA A 389 -7.88 -43.03 -21.67
C ALA A 389 -9.35 -42.62 -21.89
N ILE A 390 -10.08 -43.38 -22.69
CA ILE A 390 -11.53 -43.20 -22.90
C ILE A 390 -12.29 -43.47 -21.60
N ASP A 391 -11.96 -44.55 -20.88
CA ASP A 391 -12.57 -44.88 -19.59
C ASP A 391 -12.32 -43.79 -18.54
N LYS A 392 -11.13 -43.18 -18.53
CA LYS A 392 -10.83 -42.02 -17.67
C LYS A 392 -11.66 -40.79 -18.06
N LEU A 393 -11.88 -40.54 -19.36
CA LEU A 393 -12.69 -39.42 -19.84
C LEU A 393 -14.17 -39.59 -19.49
N GLU A 394 -14.75 -40.78 -19.69
CA GLU A 394 -16.15 -41.04 -19.33
C GLU A 394 -16.39 -41.02 -17.81
N ASN A 395 -15.44 -41.52 -17.01
CA ASN A 395 -15.53 -41.38 -15.56
C ASN A 395 -15.30 -39.93 -15.09
N ALA A 396 -14.44 -39.14 -15.76
CA ALA A 396 -14.32 -37.71 -15.48
C ALA A 396 -15.62 -36.95 -15.78
N LYS A 397 -16.29 -37.24 -16.91
CA LYS A 397 -17.62 -36.68 -17.23
C LYS A 397 -18.67 -37.00 -16.16
N ARG A 398 -18.60 -38.17 -15.50
CA ARG A 398 -19.50 -38.54 -14.39
C ARG A 398 -19.19 -37.76 -13.09
N ILE A 399 -17.93 -37.40 -12.86
CA ILE A 399 -17.49 -36.63 -11.68
C ILE A 399 -17.81 -35.14 -11.82
N ILE A 400 -17.67 -34.58 -13.03
CA ILE A 400 -17.98 -33.18 -13.36
C ILE A 400 -18.98 -33.07 -14.53
N PRO A 401 -20.24 -33.50 -14.35
CA PRO A 401 -21.25 -33.56 -15.43
C PRO A 401 -21.65 -32.19 -15.99
N PHE A 402 -21.36 -31.11 -15.27
CA PHE A 402 -21.61 -29.73 -15.68
C PHE A 402 -20.30 -28.97 -16.04
N GLY A 403 -19.22 -29.71 -16.27
CA GLY A 403 -17.88 -29.17 -16.53
C GLY A 403 -17.09 -28.84 -15.25
N PRO A 404 -15.78 -28.57 -15.37
CA PRO A 404 -14.95 -28.20 -14.24
C PRO A 404 -15.26 -26.77 -13.76
N PRO A 405 -15.12 -26.47 -12.45
CA PRO A 405 -15.18 -25.10 -11.96
C PRO A 405 -14.00 -24.29 -12.52
N GLY A 406 -14.21 -22.97 -12.69
CA GLY A 406 -13.15 -22.04 -13.07
C GLY A 406 -12.06 -21.88 -11.99
N PRO A 407 -10.95 -21.16 -12.30
CA PRO A 407 -10.86 -20.12 -13.31
C PRO A 407 -10.68 -20.62 -14.75
N VAL A 408 -11.30 -19.88 -15.69
CA VAL A 408 -10.96 -19.90 -17.11
C VAL A 408 -10.22 -18.60 -17.39
N ASN A 409 -9.00 -18.68 -17.92
CA ASN A 409 -8.29 -17.50 -18.43
C ASN A 409 -8.82 -17.17 -19.83
N ASP A 410 -9.20 -15.91 -20.06
CA ASP A 410 -9.73 -15.49 -21.36
C ASP A 410 -8.56 -15.21 -22.32
N LEU A 411 -8.43 -16.00 -23.39
CA LEU A 411 -7.43 -15.78 -24.43
C LEU A 411 -8.01 -14.88 -25.52
N ILE A 412 -7.51 -13.66 -25.63
CA ILE A 412 -8.03 -12.63 -26.53
C ILE A 412 -6.98 -12.31 -27.60
N TYR A 413 -7.40 -12.39 -28.86
CA TYR A 413 -6.61 -12.01 -30.02
C TYR A 413 -7.00 -10.60 -30.47
N ARG A 414 -6.00 -9.76 -30.74
CA ARG A 414 -6.11 -8.36 -31.18
C ARG A 414 -5.16 -8.14 -32.37
N ASN A 415 -5.35 -7.07 -33.14
CA ASN A 415 -4.57 -6.84 -34.36
C ASN A 415 -3.07 -6.61 -34.12
N ALA A 416 -2.68 -6.22 -32.89
CA ALA A 416 -1.29 -5.95 -32.52
C ALA A 416 -0.75 -6.84 -31.40
N TYR A 417 -1.61 -7.61 -30.71
CA TYR A 417 -1.19 -8.41 -29.56
C TYR A 417 -2.14 -9.57 -29.27
N VAL A 418 -1.66 -10.53 -28.46
CA VAL A 418 -2.49 -11.58 -27.85
C VAL A 418 -2.36 -11.47 -26.34
N THR A 419 -3.46 -11.55 -25.60
CA THR A 419 -3.47 -11.47 -24.12
C THR A 419 -4.17 -12.67 -23.51
N SER A 420 -3.64 -13.18 -22.40
CA SER A 420 -4.35 -14.10 -21.51
C SER A 420 -4.82 -13.34 -20.29
N TYR A 421 -6.12 -13.07 -20.17
CA TYR A 421 -6.69 -12.24 -19.09
C TYR A 421 -7.06 -13.06 -17.85
N ASN A 422 -6.68 -12.56 -16.68
CA ASN A 422 -6.93 -13.19 -15.39
C ASN A 422 -8.20 -12.61 -14.75
N ARG A 423 -9.26 -13.42 -14.72
CA ARG A 423 -10.58 -13.05 -14.16
C ARG A 423 -10.59 -12.75 -12.65
N ARG A 424 -9.59 -13.22 -11.88
CA ARG A 424 -9.49 -13.03 -10.43
C ARG A 424 -8.82 -11.70 -10.10
N ASP A 425 -7.65 -11.48 -10.68
CA ASP A 425 -6.78 -10.34 -10.37
C ASP A 425 -7.10 -9.12 -11.26
N ARG A 426 -7.87 -9.34 -12.33
CA ARG A 426 -8.40 -8.37 -13.32
C ARG A 426 -7.34 -7.63 -14.14
N ASN A 427 -6.17 -8.26 -14.25
CA ASN A 427 -5.04 -7.89 -15.10
C ASN A 427 -4.78 -9.00 -16.14
N PRO A 428 -4.01 -8.76 -17.21
CA PRO A 428 -3.42 -9.86 -17.99
C PRO A 428 -2.50 -10.73 -17.13
N ASN A 429 -2.46 -12.04 -17.37
CA ASN A 429 -1.37 -12.94 -16.94
C ASN A 429 -0.11 -12.64 -17.77
N TRP A 430 -0.31 -12.48 -19.08
CA TRP A 430 0.71 -12.07 -20.05
C TRP A 430 0.03 -11.43 -21.26
N VAL A 431 0.78 -10.57 -21.95
CA VAL A 431 0.46 -10.02 -23.27
C VAL A 431 1.67 -10.20 -24.18
N ALA A 432 1.46 -10.71 -25.39
CA ALA A 432 2.49 -10.97 -26.39
C ALA A 432 2.33 -10.03 -27.59
N GLU A 433 3.44 -9.40 -28.00
CA GLU A 433 3.57 -8.52 -29.17
C GLU A 433 4.69 -8.99 -30.10
N HIS A 434 4.62 -8.62 -31.38
CA HIS A 434 5.67 -8.83 -32.39
C HIS A 434 5.96 -7.50 -33.08
N MET A 435 7.22 -7.08 -33.06
CA MET A 435 7.72 -5.87 -33.68
C MET A 435 8.76 -6.18 -34.75
N THR A 436 8.69 -5.47 -35.87
CA THR A 436 9.72 -5.41 -36.91
C THR A 436 10.08 -3.95 -37.19
N ALA A 437 11.02 -3.68 -38.10
CA ALA A 437 11.33 -2.31 -38.50
C ALA A 437 10.16 -1.62 -39.25
N GLU A 438 9.30 -2.42 -39.88
CA GLU A 438 8.15 -1.99 -40.68
C GLU A 438 6.93 -1.69 -39.79
N THR A 439 6.61 -2.55 -38.80
CA THR A 439 5.42 -2.34 -37.96
C THR A 439 5.53 -1.11 -37.04
N LEU A 440 6.75 -0.68 -36.74
CA LEU A 440 7.05 0.54 -35.98
C LEU A 440 6.96 1.84 -36.80
N GLN A 441 6.79 1.77 -38.12
CA GLN A 441 6.59 2.97 -38.95
C GLN A 441 5.24 3.60 -38.66
N ARG A 442 5.18 4.94 -38.59
CA ARG A 442 3.91 5.66 -38.34
C ARG A 442 3.05 5.62 -39.60
N GLY A 443 1.90 4.96 -39.51
CA GLY A 443 0.87 4.98 -40.53
C GLY A 443 0.30 6.39 -40.72
N LYS A 444 -0.26 6.65 -41.90
CA LYS A 444 -0.90 7.95 -42.19
C LYS A 444 -2.04 8.21 -41.20
N ASP A 445 -2.09 9.44 -40.68
CA ASP A 445 -3.12 9.92 -39.75
C ASP A 445 -3.22 9.16 -38.40
N VAL A 446 -2.23 8.32 -38.03
CA VAL A 446 -2.20 7.57 -36.76
C VAL A 446 -1.66 8.43 -35.61
N ASP A 447 -2.46 8.64 -34.56
CA ASP A 447 -2.10 9.42 -33.38
C ASP A 447 -2.74 8.88 -32.07
N ARG A 448 -1.92 8.83 -31.01
CA ARG A 448 -2.28 8.40 -29.66
C ARG A 448 -3.29 9.34 -29.00
N SER A 449 -3.36 10.62 -29.41
CA SER A 449 -4.34 11.59 -28.85
C SER A 449 -5.80 11.18 -29.13
N LYS A 450 -6.03 10.39 -30.19
CA LYS A 450 -7.35 9.91 -30.61
C LYS A 450 -7.80 8.69 -29.79
N SER A 451 -6.84 7.95 -29.23
CA SER A 451 -7.07 6.72 -28.49
C SER A 451 -7.54 6.99 -27.07
N THR A 452 -8.56 6.24 -26.61
CA THR A 452 -9.13 6.39 -25.26
C THR A 452 -9.25 5.05 -24.54
N PHE A 453 -8.94 5.06 -23.23
CA PHE A 453 -9.05 3.87 -22.37
C PHE A 453 -10.50 3.39 -22.28
N LYS A 454 -10.71 2.09 -22.51
CA LYS A 454 -12.05 1.49 -22.62
C LYS A 454 -12.10 0.11 -21.96
N GLU A 455 -13.26 -0.21 -21.38
CA GLU A 455 -13.50 -1.51 -20.76
C GLU A 455 -13.73 -2.57 -21.85
N ASP A 456 -13.14 -3.77 -21.71
CA ASP A 456 -13.33 -4.83 -22.71
C ASP A 456 -14.66 -5.55 -22.48
N VAL A 457 -15.62 -5.29 -23.37
CA VAL A 457 -17.00 -5.83 -23.23
C VAL A 457 -17.10 -7.33 -23.43
N SER A 458 -16.08 -7.98 -24.03
CA SER A 458 -16.01 -9.44 -24.17
C SER A 458 -15.91 -10.16 -22.82
N ILE A 459 -15.26 -9.53 -21.83
CA ILE A 459 -15.14 -10.07 -20.48
C ILE A 459 -16.47 -9.89 -19.72
N PRO A 460 -17.00 -10.93 -19.05
CA PRO A 460 -18.20 -10.81 -18.23
C PRO A 460 -18.08 -9.74 -17.14
N ALA A 461 -19.12 -8.93 -16.94
CA ALA A 461 -19.07 -7.69 -16.16
C ALA A 461 -18.69 -7.84 -14.66
N GLN A 462 -18.66 -9.06 -14.13
CA GLN A 462 -18.19 -9.41 -12.78
C GLN A 462 -16.66 -9.64 -12.70
N PHE A 463 -16.02 -9.98 -13.82
CA PHE A 463 -14.57 -10.22 -13.94
C PHE A 463 -13.83 -9.08 -14.65
N ARG A 464 -14.56 -8.17 -15.29
CA ARG A 464 -14.03 -7.02 -16.03
C ARG A 464 -13.47 -5.95 -15.08
N ALA A 465 -12.22 -5.53 -15.30
CA ALA A 465 -11.69 -4.28 -14.74
C ALA A 465 -12.43 -3.06 -15.32
N ARG A 466 -12.66 -2.04 -14.50
CA ARG A 466 -13.44 -0.84 -14.87
C ARG A 466 -12.60 0.43 -14.83
N LEU A 467 -13.02 1.44 -15.61
CA LEU A 467 -12.36 2.75 -15.58
C LEU A 467 -12.48 3.42 -14.20
N THR A 468 -13.53 3.09 -13.45
CA THR A 468 -13.74 3.51 -12.06
C THR A 468 -12.73 2.92 -11.08
N ASP A 469 -12.12 1.76 -11.39
CA ASP A 469 -11.22 1.07 -10.46
C ASP A 469 -9.85 1.78 -10.38
N TYR A 470 -9.45 2.38 -11.50
CA TYR A 470 -8.25 3.21 -11.62
C TYR A 470 -8.49 4.68 -11.22
N PHE A 471 -9.74 5.15 -11.16
CA PHE A 471 -10.03 6.55 -10.86
C PHE A 471 -9.68 6.89 -9.41
N LYS A 472 -8.71 7.80 -9.22
CA LYS A 472 -8.13 8.18 -7.92
C LYS A 472 -7.51 7.01 -7.13
N SER A 473 -7.04 5.97 -7.82
CA SER A 473 -6.31 4.85 -7.20
C SER A 473 -4.86 5.19 -6.81
N ASN A 474 -4.33 6.30 -7.33
CA ASN A 474 -2.91 6.69 -7.36
C ASN A 474 -2.00 5.80 -8.24
N PHE A 475 -2.57 4.90 -9.03
CA PHE A 475 -1.86 4.13 -10.06
C PHE A 475 -2.29 4.59 -11.46
N ASP A 476 -1.33 4.66 -12.37
CA ASP A 476 -1.61 4.85 -13.79
C ASP A 476 -2.13 3.54 -14.42
N ARG A 477 -2.82 3.71 -15.54
CA ARG A 477 -3.21 2.62 -16.45
C ARG A 477 -2.00 2.24 -17.30
N GLY A 478 -1.14 1.40 -16.71
CA GLY A 478 0.09 0.90 -17.33
C GLY A 478 -0.19 -0.09 -18.45
N HIS A 479 0.41 0.13 -19.61
CA HIS A 479 0.26 -0.76 -20.77
C HIS A 479 1.27 -1.92 -20.68
N MET A 480 0.85 -3.13 -21.04
CA MET A 480 1.80 -4.24 -21.24
C MET A 480 2.44 -4.15 -22.64
N VAL A 481 1.60 -3.98 -23.67
CA VAL A 481 1.97 -3.60 -25.05
C VAL A 481 1.63 -2.13 -25.24
N ALA A 482 2.59 -1.26 -25.52
CA ALA A 482 2.34 0.18 -25.50
C ALA A 482 1.83 0.70 -26.85
N ALA A 483 1.01 1.75 -26.80
CA ALA A 483 0.58 2.49 -27.98
C ALA A 483 1.75 3.04 -28.83
N ALA A 484 2.95 3.17 -28.23
CA ALA A 484 4.16 3.58 -28.94
C ALA A 484 4.80 2.46 -29.78
N ASP A 485 4.40 1.20 -29.60
CA ASP A 485 4.84 0.04 -30.38
C ASP A 485 3.92 -0.21 -31.59
N VAL A 486 2.67 0.25 -31.51
CA VAL A 486 1.62 0.01 -32.50
C VAL A 486 1.33 1.28 -33.32
N LYS A 487 2.28 1.67 -34.18
CA LYS A 487 2.21 2.94 -34.92
C LYS A 487 1.66 2.84 -36.35
N ASN A 488 1.56 1.64 -36.91
CA ASN A 488 1.12 1.42 -38.29
C ASN A 488 -0.39 1.60 -38.52
N SER A 489 -1.22 1.45 -37.49
CA SER A 489 -2.69 1.43 -37.59
C SER A 489 -3.37 2.05 -36.37
N GLN A 490 -4.27 3.01 -36.58
CA GLN A 490 -5.05 3.63 -35.51
C GLN A 490 -5.94 2.62 -34.79
N ILE A 491 -6.60 1.72 -35.53
CA ILE A 491 -7.47 0.69 -34.95
C ILE A 491 -6.66 -0.19 -34.00
N SER A 492 -5.48 -0.65 -34.45
CA SER A 492 -4.60 -1.49 -33.65
C SER A 492 -4.04 -0.74 -32.44
N MET A 493 -3.73 0.55 -32.57
CA MET A 493 -3.34 1.41 -31.43
C MET A 493 -4.49 1.53 -30.42
N ASP A 494 -5.71 1.77 -30.88
CA ASP A 494 -6.91 1.86 -30.04
C ASP A 494 -7.25 0.55 -29.33
N GLU A 495 -6.78 -0.60 -29.82
CA GLU A 495 -6.89 -1.88 -29.10
C GLU A 495 -5.92 -1.97 -27.91
N THR A 496 -4.76 -1.29 -27.92
CA THR A 496 -3.85 -1.26 -26.76
C THR A 496 -4.46 -0.57 -25.53
N PHE A 497 -5.49 0.25 -25.74
CA PHE A 497 -6.22 0.97 -24.69
C PHE A 497 -7.39 0.17 -24.06
N TYR A 498 -7.64 -1.08 -24.47
CA TYR A 498 -8.53 -1.96 -23.72
C TYR A 498 -7.93 -2.35 -22.37
N LEU A 499 -8.73 -2.31 -21.29
CA LEU A 499 -8.26 -2.67 -19.95
C LEU A 499 -7.75 -4.12 -19.81
N THR A 500 -7.96 -4.98 -20.79
CA THR A 500 -7.39 -6.35 -20.91
C THR A 500 -5.89 -6.37 -21.30
N ASN A 501 -5.32 -5.23 -21.69
CA ASN A 501 -3.87 -4.97 -21.86
C ASN A 501 -3.27 -4.12 -20.71
N ILE A 502 -4.08 -3.75 -19.71
CA ILE A 502 -3.70 -2.78 -18.68
C ILE A 502 -3.52 -3.44 -17.31
N ALA A 503 -2.56 -2.93 -16.54
CA ALA A 503 -2.41 -3.23 -15.12
C ALA A 503 -2.06 -1.95 -14.32
N PRO A 504 -2.31 -1.91 -12.99
CA PRO A 504 -1.94 -0.76 -12.15
C PRO A 504 -0.42 -0.60 -12.05
N GLN A 505 0.11 0.49 -12.60
CA GLN A 505 1.53 0.84 -12.51
C GLN A 505 1.74 2.13 -11.71
N VAL A 506 2.84 2.20 -10.96
CA VAL A 506 3.32 3.47 -10.39
C VAL A 506 3.62 4.44 -11.53
N GLY A 507 3.12 5.67 -11.44
CA GLY A 507 3.21 6.65 -12.54
C GLY A 507 4.60 7.25 -12.70
N GLU A 508 4.99 8.08 -11.72
CA GLU A 508 6.28 8.78 -11.66
C GLU A 508 7.41 7.83 -11.23
N GLY A 509 8.54 7.89 -11.92
CA GLY A 509 9.72 7.05 -11.71
C GLY A 509 9.57 5.60 -12.20
N PHE A 510 8.41 5.22 -12.76
CA PHE A 510 8.19 3.87 -13.31
C PHE A 510 7.49 3.91 -14.67
N ASN A 511 6.15 3.91 -14.75
CA ASN A 511 5.39 3.83 -16.02
C ASN A 511 5.82 4.91 -17.03
N ARG A 512 5.88 6.16 -16.58
CA ARG A 512 6.17 7.33 -17.42
C ARG A 512 7.65 7.43 -17.83
N ASP A 513 8.52 6.78 -17.08
CA ASP A 513 9.96 6.97 -17.08
C ASP A 513 10.67 5.63 -17.35
N TYR A 514 11.18 4.94 -16.33
CA TYR A 514 12.02 3.74 -16.48
C TYR A 514 11.34 2.58 -17.25
N TRP A 515 10.02 2.40 -17.13
CA TRP A 515 9.28 1.40 -17.92
C TRP A 515 9.22 1.79 -19.40
N ALA A 516 8.89 3.05 -19.70
CA ALA A 516 8.93 3.59 -21.06
C ALA A 516 10.36 3.59 -21.65
N HIS A 517 11.40 3.66 -20.81
CA HIS A 517 12.80 3.46 -21.21
C HIS A 517 13.07 2.01 -21.64
N VAL A 518 12.53 1.00 -20.93
CA VAL A 518 12.62 -0.43 -21.33
C VAL A 518 11.83 -0.72 -22.61
N GLU A 519 10.61 -0.19 -22.74
CA GLU A 519 9.86 -0.29 -24.01
C GLU A 519 10.66 0.32 -25.17
N ASN A 520 11.34 1.45 -24.95
CA ASN A 520 12.18 2.08 -25.96
C ASN A 520 13.49 1.32 -26.24
N PHE A 521 13.94 0.46 -25.33
CA PHE A 521 14.98 -0.52 -25.60
C PHE A 521 14.44 -1.63 -26.52
N CYS A 522 13.26 -2.21 -26.22
CA CYS A 522 12.61 -3.20 -27.10
C CYS A 522 12.43 -2.67 -28.54
N ARG A 523 11.89 -1.44 -28.69
CA ARG A 523 11.75 -0.76 -29.99
C ARG A 523 13.07 -0.50 -30.73
N GLN A 524 14.21 -0.47 -30.03
CA GLN A 524 15.52 -0.29 -30.67
C GLN A 524 16.13 -1.60 -31.18
N LEU A 525 15.69 -2.76 -30.68
CA LEU A 525 16.18 -4.06 -31.13
C LEU A 525 15.82 -4.34 -32.61
N THR A 526 14.68 -3.84 -33.10
CA THR A 526 14.26 -3.96 -34.52
C THR A 526 15.22 -3.30 -35.52
N LYS A 527 16.15 -2.46 -35.04
CA LYS A 527 17.25 -1.90 -35.87
C LYS A 527 18.42 -2.87 -36.06
N SER A 528 18.39 -4.02 -35.38
CA SER A 528 19.50 -4.98 -35.33
C SER A 528 19.05 -6.43 -35.48
N PHE A 529 17.78 -6.73 -35.22
CA PHE A 529 17.12 -8.02 -35.36
C PHE A 529 15.91 -7.87 -36.29
N GLN A 530 15.54 -8.93 -37.01
CA GLN A 530 14.45 -8.93 -37.98
C GLN A 530 13.10 -8.96 -37.26
N ASP A 531 12.96 -9.90 -36.33
CA ASP A 531 11.79 -10.04 -35.47
C ASP A 531 12.17 -9.75 -34.01
N VAL A 532 11.29 -9.05 -33.30
CA VAL A 532 11.36 -8.85 -31.86
C VAL A 532 10.01 -9.21 -31.25
N TYR A 533 9.91 -10.40 -30.65
CA TYR A 533 8.77 -10.81 -29.86
C TYR A 533 8.97 -10.39 -28.41
N VAL A 534 7.95 -9.80 -27.79
CA VAL A 534 8.01 -9.41 -26.37
C VAL A 534 6.79 -9.97 -25.65
N PHE A 535 7.03 -10.63 -24.53
CA PHE A 535 6.01 -11.17 -23.63
C PHE A 535 6.07 -10.38 -22.32
N THR A 536 4.99 -9.70 -21.99
CA THR A 536 4.93 -8.73 -20.90
C THR A 536 3.84 -9.11 -19.91
N GLY A 537 4.09 -9.02 -18.60
CA GLY A 537 3.04 -9.32 -17.62
C GLY A 537 3.38 -8.93 -16.18
N PRO A 538 2.37 -8.93 -15.29
CA PRO A 538 2.53 -8.65 -13.87
C PRO A 538 3.07 -9.84 -13.08
N LEU A 539 3.67 -9.56 -11.92
CA LEU A 539 4.10 -10.56 -10.93
C LEU A 539 3.71 -10.16 -9.51
N TYR A 540 3.38 -11.14 -8.69
CA TYR A 540 3.06 -11.00 -7.27
C TYR A 540 4.08 -11.82 -6.46
N LEU A 541 5.31 -11.31 -6.37
CA LEU A 541 6.44 -12.02 -5.78
C LEU A 541 6.37 -12.00 -4.24
N PRO A 542 6.85 -13.06 -3.56
CA PRO A 542 6.92 -13.09 -2.11
C PRO A 542 8.06 -12.20 -1.60
N HIS A 543 7.80 -11.51 -0.50
CA HIS A 543 8.81 -10.79 0.29
C HIS A 543 8.89 -11.39 1.71
N LYS A 544 10.05 -11.28 2.36
CA LYS A 544 10.26 -11.76 3.74
C LYS A 544 9.87 -10.65 4.72
N GLU A 545 8.87 -10.88 5.57
CA GLU A 545 8.51 -9.93 6.63
C GLU A 545 9.35 -10.14 7.91
N ALA A 546 9.18 -9.26 8.90
CA ALA A 546 10.01 -9.21 10.10
C ALA A 546 9.93 -10.46 11.00
N ASP A 547 8.88 -11.29 10.84
CA ASP A 547 8.73 -12.57 11.53
C ASP A 547 9.51 -13.73 10.86
N GLY A 548 10.31 -13.40 9.85
CA GLY A 548 11.13 -14.34 9.08
C GLY A 548 10.38 -15.13 8.01
N LYS A 549 9.06 -14.96 7.83
CA LYS A 549 8.26 -15.72 6.87
C LYS A 549 8.08 -14.96 5.55
N PHE A 550 7.79 -15.70 4.49
CA PHE A 550 7.55 -15.16 3.16
C PHE A 550 6.05 -14.92 2.93
N TYR A 551 5.70 -13.70 2.53
CA TYR A 551 4.34 -13.27 2.23
C TYR A 551 4.25 -12.66 0.83
N VAL A 552 3.23 -13.06 0.06
CA VAL A 552 2.82 -12.33 -1.16
C VAL A 552 1.80 -11.28 -0.73
N LYS A 553 2.12 -9.99 -0.94
CA LYS A 553 1.37 -8.87 -0.39
C LYS A 553 1.24 -7.77 -1.43
N TYR A 554 0.00 -7.42 -1.76
CA TYR A 554 -0.32 -6.45 -2.79
C TYR A 554 -1.56 -5.64 -2.42
N GLN A 555 -1.66 -4.43 -2.96
CA GLN A 555 -2.87 -3.62 -2.85
C GLN A 555 -3.93 -4.11 -3.85
N VAL A 556 -5.21 -3.89 -3.53
CA VAL A 556 -6.32 -4.04 -4.47
C VAL A 556 -7.02 -2.68 -4.57
N ILE A 557 -7.27 -2.21 -5.80
CA ILE A 557 -7.85 -0.89 -6.10
C ILE A 557 -9.28 -1.00 -6.64
N GLY A 558 -10.00 0.12 -6.64
CA GLY A 558 -11.43 0.22 -6.92
C GLY A 558 -12.29 0.26 -5.66
N ASN A 559 -13.59 0.53 -5.86
CA ASN A 559 -14.58 0.58 -4.77
C ASN A 559 -15.89 -0.10 -5.22
N PRO A 560 -16.20 -1.34 -4.77
CA PRO A 560 -15.38 -2.18 -3.88
C PRO A 560 -14.02 -2.57 -4.51
N PRO A 561 -13.01 -2.99 -3.72
CA PRO A 561 -11.71 -3.40 -4.24
C PRO A 561 -11.84 -4.52 -5.26
N ASN A 562 -11.31 -4.30 -6.47
CA ASN A 562 -11.62 -5.09 -7.67
C ASN A 562 -10.37 -5.52 -8.46
N VAL A 563 -9.38 -4.63 -8.65
CA VAL A 563 -8.19 -4.89 -9.48
C VAL A 563 -6.94 -5.02 -8.60
N ALA A 564 -6.16 -6.07 -8.78
CA ALA A 564 -4.91 -6.27 -8.04
C ALA A 564 -3.79 -5.33 -8.54
N VAL A 565 -2.93 -4.85 -7.64
CA VAL A 565 -1.73 -4.06 -7.97
C VAL A 565 -0.52 -5.00 -8.01
N PRO A 566 0.14 -5.20 -9.18
CA PRO A 566 1.33 -6.03 -9.28
C PRO A 566 2.47 -5.52 -8.40
N THR A 567 3.26 -6.44 -7.84
CA THR A 567 4.48 -6.11 -7.09
C THR A 567 5.65 -5.76 -8.01
N HIS A 568 5.69 -6.44 -9.16
CA HIS A 568 6.73 -6.36 -10.18
C HIS A 568 6.08 -6.57 -11.55
N PHE A 569 6.81 -6.27 -12.61
CA PHE A 569 6.46 -6.62 -14.00
C PHE A 569 7.63 -7.35 -14.66
N PHE A 570 7.33 -8.27 -15.57
CA PHE A 570 8.31 -8.90 -16.45
C PHE A 570 8.20 -8.40 -17.89
N LYS A 571 9.34 -8.38 -18.58
CA LYS A 571 9.40 -8.51 -20.05
C LYS A 571 10.37 -9.64 -20.40
N VAL A 572 9.88 -10.65 -21.11
CA VAL A 572 10.70 -11.69 -21.76
C VAL A 572 10.77 -11.34 -23.25
N ILE A 573 11.97 -11.19 -23.77
CA ILE A 573 12.23 -10.82 -25.16
C ILE A 573 12.78 -12.03 -25.90
N LEU A 574 12.27 -12.29 -27.10
CA LEU A 574 12.84 -13.23 -28.07
C LEU A 574 13.10 -12.48 -29.37
N THR A 575 14.36 -12.38 -29.77
CA THR A 575 14.79 -11.74 -31.02
C THR A 575 15.24 -12.77 -32.03
N HIS A 576 14.89 -12.59 -33.30
CA HIS A 576 15.35 -13.44 -34.40
C HIS A 576 16.20 -12.64 -35.40
N LYS A 577 17.28 -13.27 -35.87
CA LYS A 577 18.17 -12.74 -36.91
C LYS A 577 18.90 -13.89 -37.60
N ASN A 578 18.88 -13.92 -38.93
CA ASN A 578 19.68 -14.85 -39.74
C ASN A 578 19.49 -16.34 -39.36
N GLY A 579 18.27 -16.76 -39.00
CA GLY A 579 17.96 -18.12 -38.56
C GLY A 579 18.31 -18.41 -37.08
N GLN A 580 18.78 -17.41 -36.33
CA GLN A 580 19.20 -17.56 -34.94
C GLN A 580 18.28 -16.80 -33.98
N TYR A 581 17.97 -17.44 -32.86
CA TYR A 581 17.15 -16.88 -31.79
C TYR A 581 17.99 -16.56 -30.56
N SER A 582 17.83 -15.34 -30.06
CA SER A 582 18.44 -14.85 -28.82
C SER A 582 17.36 -14.32 -27.87
N THR A 583 17.57 -14.43 -26.57
CA THR A 583 16.56 -14.10 -25.55
C THR A 583 17.16 -13.44 -24.32
N ALA A 584 16.35 -12.62 -23.65
CA ALA A 584 16.60 -12.11 -22.31
C ALA A 584 15.28 -11.92 -21.55
N ALA A 585 15.31 -12.11 -20.23
CA ALA A 585 14.20 -11.84 -19.35
C ALA A 585 14.59 -10.78 -18.31
N PHE A 586 13.68 -9.84 -18.04
CA PHE A 586 13.86 -8.78 -17.05
C PHE A 586 12.66 -8.76 -16.11
N VAL A 587 12.90 -8.53 -14.82
CA VAL A 587 11.88 -8.37 -13.78
C VAL A 587 12.15 -7.08 -13.02
N LEU A 588 11.22 -6.13 -13.11
CA LEU A 588 11.34 -4.79 -12.53
C LEU A 588 10.28 -4.60 -11.43
N PRO A 589 10.62 -3.97 -10.28
CA PRO A 589 9.64 -3.65 -9.24
C PRO A 589 8.64 -2.59 -9.73
N ASN A 590 7.38 -2.69 -9.30
CA ASN A 590 6.35 -1.67 -9.55
C ASN A 590 6.51 -0.49 -8.57
N ALA A 591 7.63 0.21 -8.67
CA ALA A 591 8.07 1.28 -7.79
C ALA A 591 9.00 2.24 -8.55
N PRO A 592 9.27 3.46 -8.05
CA PRO A 592 10.20 4.37 -8.69
C PRO A 592 11.62 3.77 -8.79
N ILE A 593 12.18 3.72 -10.00
CA ILE A 593 13.54 3.26 -10.28
C ILE A 593 14.39 4.45 -10.70
N SER A 594 15.62 4.55 -10.19
CA SER A 594 16.54 5.61 -10.59
C SER A 594 17.08 5.35 -11.99
N ASP A 595 17.07 6.38 -12.84
CA ASP A 595 17.63 6.35 -14.20
C ASP A 595 19.12 5.98 -14.27
N SER A 596 19.88 6.13 -13.18
CA SER A 596 21.27 5.65 -13.11
C SER A 596 21.40 4.13 -12.98
N THR A 597 20.29 3.40 -12.79
CA THR A 597 20.29 1.94 -12.61
C THR A 597 20.42 1.26 -13.97
N PRO A 598 21.43 0.39 -14.20
CA PRO A 598 21.55 -0.36 -15.45
C PRO A 598 20.43 -1.40 -15.58
N LEU A 599 19.87 -1.56 -16.78
CA LEU A 599 18.83 -2.54 -17.05
C LEU A 599 19.31 -3.98 -16.81
N GLU A 600 20.61 -4.23 -16.95
CA GLU A 600 21.23 -5.51 -16.61
C GLU A 600 21.07 -5.90 -15.12
N ALA A 601 20.82 -4.95 -14.21
CA ALA A 601 20.54 -5.25 -12.80
C ALA A 601 19.16 -5.89 -12.56
N PHE A 602 18.22 -5.73 -13.51
CA PHE A 602 16.90 -6.35 -13.48
C PHE A 602 16.82 -7.64 -14.29
N ARG A 603 17.94 -8.11 -14.85
CA ARG A 603 18.00 -9.30 -15.68
C ARG A 603 17.89 -10.57 -14.83
N VAL A 604 17.07 -11.52 -15.28
CA VAL A 604 16.85 -12.83 -14.65
C VAL A 604 16.93 -13.97 -15.68
N PRO A 605 17.15 -15.23 -15.27
CA PRO A 605 16.88 -16.39 -16.13
C PRO A 605 15.37 -16.51 -16.39
N ILE A 606 14.99 -17.04 -17.56
CA ILE A 606 13.57 -17.23 -17.96
C ILE A 606 12.83 -18.07 -16.92
N ASP A 607 13.46 -19.12 -16.40
CA ASP A 607 12.92 -20.05 -15.40
C ASP A 607 12.45 -19.33 -14.11
N ALA A 608 13.05 -18.18 -13.77
CA ALA A 608 12.61 -17.39 -12.62
C ALA A 608 11.30 -16.65 -12.91
N VAL A 609 11.08 -16.21 -14.16
CA VAL A 609 9.81 -15.66 -14.62
C VAL A 609 8.77 -16.77 -14.75
N GLU A 610 9.14 -17.94 -15.28
CA GLU A 610 8.24 -19.11 -15.39
C GLU A 610 7.72 -19.54 -14.01
N ARG A 611 8.62 -19.72 -13.04
CA ARG A 611 8.25 -20.00 -11.63
C ARG A 611 7.47 -18.87 -10.96
N GLY A 612 7.80 -17.61 -11.26
CA GLY A 612 7.17 -16.44 -10.65
C GLY A 612 5.76 -16.12 -11.19
N ALA A 613 5.50 -16.45 -12.47
CA ALA A 613 4.24 -16.19 -13.15
C ALA A 613 3.31 -17.41 -13.23
N GLY A 614 3.83 -18.63 -13.04
CA GLY A 614 3.10 -19.87 -13.35
C GLY A 614 2.93 -20.08 -14.85
N LEU A 615 3.88 -19.61 -15.65
CA LEU A 615 3.87 -19.66 -17.12
C LEU A 615 5.04 -20.49 -17.64
N THR A 616 4.98 -20.89 -18.91
CA THR A 616 6.09 -21.54 -19.62
C THR A 616 6.23 -20.92 -21.00
N PHE A 617 7.41 -20.41 -21.32
CA PHE A 617 7.71 -19.75 -22.59
C PHE A 617 8.37 -20.72 -23.57
N PHE A 618 8.11 -20.53 -24.86
CA PHE A 618 8.80 -21.19 -25.98
C PHE A 618 8.68 -22.72 -26.06
N ASN A 619 7.76 -23.37 -25.33
CA ASN A 619 7.58 -24.83 -25.36
C ASN A 619 7.38 -25.40 -26.78
N GLY A 620 6.76 -24.64 -27.69
CA GLY A 620 6.58 -25.01 -29.09
C GLY A 620 7.86 -25.12 -29.91
N MET A 621 9.02 -24.70 -29.37
CA MET A 621 10.33 -24.88 -30.00
C MET A 621 10.96 -26.25 -29.70
N GLY A 622 10.39 -27.04 -28.77
CA GLY A 622 10.97 -28.31 -28.31
C GLY A 622 12.41 -28.13 -27.83
N ASP A 623 13.31 -29.02 -28.27
CA ASP A 623 14.75 -28.92 -27.99
C ASP A 623 15.39 -27.61 -28.46
N GLY A 624 14.75 -26.89 -29.40
CA GLY A 624 15.14 -25.55 -29.83
C GLY A 624 15.25 -24.54 -28.68
N LYS A 625 14.51 -24.74 -27.57
CA LYS A 625 14.62 -23.90 -26.35
C LYS A 625 16.03 -23.98 -25.72
N ASN A 626 16.74 -25.09 -25.88
CA ASN A 626 18.08 -25.31 -25.34
C ASN A 626 19.18 -24.56 -26.12
N TYR A 627 18.90 -24.14 -27.35
CA TYR A 627 19.85 -23.45 -28.23
C TYR A 627 19.66 -21.92 -28.29
N LEU A 628 18.76 -21.38 -27.46
CA LEU A 628 18.50 -19.95 -27.35
C LEU A 628 19.75 -19.20 -26.83
N ARG A 629 20.23 -18.22 -27.60
CA ARG A 629 21.37 -17.39 -27.18
C ARG A 629 20.99 -16.33 -26.16
N ASP A 630 21.99 -15.80 -25.48
CA ASP A 630 21.85 -14.67 -24.57
C ASP A 630 21.87 -13.35 -25.34
N LEU A 631 20.70 -12.71 -25.45
CA LEU A 631 20.55 -11.41 -26.14
C LEU A 631 21.46 -10.33 -25.55
N CYS A 632 21.80 -10.41 -24.26
CA CYS A 632 22.69 -9.45 -23.60
C CYS A 632 24.18 -9.76 -23.76
N LYS A 633 24.53 -10.85 -24.46
CA LYS A 633 25.86 -11.06 -25.05
C LYS A 633 25.90 -10.58 -26.50
N ASP A 634 24.84 -10.85 -27.27
CA ASP A 634 24.72 -10.45 -28.68
C ASP A 634 24.46 -8.94 -28.87
N THR A 635 24.00 -8.24 -27.83
CA THR A 635 23.71 -6.79 -27.85
C THR A 635 23.89 -6.18 -26.45
N LYS A 636 24.36 -4.93 -26.38
CA LYS A 636 24.46 -4.20 -25.10
C LYS A 636 23.05 -3.88 -24.58
N CYS A 637 22.58 -4.62 -23.57
CA CYS A 637 21.28 -4.45 -22.90
C CYS A 637 21.18 -3.19 -22.03
N LYS A 638 21.59 -2.03 -22.55
CA LYS A 638 21.64 -0.75 -21.82
C LYS A 638 20.56 0.21 -22.27
N ILE A 639 19.83 0.75 -21.31
CA ILE A 639 19.04 1.97 -21.49
C ILE A 639 20.02 3.12 -21.78
N VAL A 640 19.72 3.92 -22.81
CA VAL A 640 20.50 5.11 -23.17
C VAL A 640 19.58 6.32 -23.14
N LEU A 641 19.60 7.04 -22.01
CA LEU A 641 18.67 8.13 -21.69
C LEU A 641 18.74 9.29 -22.68
N SER A 642 19.94 9.65 -23.16
CA SER A 642 20.11 10.69 -24.19
C SER A 642 19.31 10.36 -25.45
N LYS A 643 19.44 9.13 -25.97
CA LYS A 643 18.67 8.62 -27.12
C LYS A 643 17.16 8.57 -26.84
N TYR A 644 16.74 8.41 -25.59
CA TYR A 644 15.32 8.47 -25.22
C TYR A 644 14.78 9.91 -25.27
N HIS A 645 15.48 10.88 -24.66
CA HIS A 645 15.08 12.29 -24.73
C HIS A 645 15.17 12.85 -26.15
N GLU A 646 16.15 12.44 -26.95
CA GLU A 646 16.23 12.73 -28.39
C GLU A 646 15.03 12.14 -29.15
N ALA A 647 14.65 10.88 -28.87
CA ALA A 647 13.50 10.24 -29.49
C ALA A 647 12.17 10.90 -29.09
N GLN A 648 12.00 11.29 -27.81
CA GLN A 648 10.84 12.08 -27.36
C GLN A 648 10.80 13.44 -28.08
N LYS A 649 11.91 14.20 -28.10
CA LYS A 649 11.97 15.49 -28.80
C LYS A 649 11.60 15.35 -30.27
N LYS A 650 12.15 14.34 -30.96
CA LYS A 650 11.84 14.07 -32.36
C LYS A 650 10.35 13.72 -32.57
N ALA A 651 9.77 12.91 -31.67
CA ALA A 651 8.36 12.52 -31.70
C ALA A 651 7.37 13.63 -31.27
N LEU A 652 7.86 14.70 -30.64
CA LEU A 652 7.10 15.93 -30.36
C LEU A 652 7.20 16.96 -31.48
N SER A 653 8.20 16.83 -32.37
CA SER A 653 8.36 17.62 -33.59
C SER A 653 7.76 16.96 -34.85
N SER A 654 6.99 15.86 -34.70
CA SER A 654 6.46 15.04 -35.81
C SER A 654 5.07 14.44 -35.58
#